data_AF-A0A7S3Q0Z6-F1
#
_entry.id   AF-A0A7S3Q0Z6-F1
#
_cell.length_a   1.000
_cell.length_b   1.000
_cell.length_c   1.000
_cell.angle_alpha   90.00
_cell.angle_beta   90.00
_cell.angle_gamma   90.00
#
_symmetry.space_group_name_H-M   'P 1'
#
loop_
_entity.id
_entity.type
_entity.pdbx_description
1 polymer ?
#
loop_
_entity_poly.entity_id
_entity_poly.type
_entity_poly.pdbx_seq_one_letter_code
_entity_poly.pdbx_strand_id
1 'polypeptide(L)'
;MTNLMNRSMFNSMLKLRQLSAAKGRATNGISRASSTSSSAHQKVSDNANTGVKLSTVAGIAGLSLTAGYAAGNFNNLTSTTSKDSRELPSGLPRGCCSCDSPPVELNLTKSQEDLPSNLASLIGEENVISGLTEDSSNTMYLKGARLGRGKALAIVTPISLQDAVKALEVAVQADCIVIPQGQNTGLTGGSVPREEEDKRPAVIISMRKLNMMFPIDNGEKVVCLAGAGIATLANNLNKWGFPDRESHSTLGSTFLDPTTAAGVAFGSGGTQLRKGPAYTDRALYAKVKQDKWGRHVIELVNTLGIEGIEDTDFHENKGSSIEQLDIYANDIKQGYDRPMASSSDSQHGKAMASDRSYPDNVCECGNDKKGSAVSRCNADTKGELCNRSEGKVLILATVHDTFQRAAEKGSYWVACKDFETTLRFRKEVCLDNAKDLPISMEYMDRDTFDIVDRSGRILANLIKVIGMGSMMGSLWNIKLKIEAMPFDGAELICDKLLHTFNVMCPAILPKKFMKVGKSMDHHVAMTVGEFGEGEKARLLLRMKKFVAENEGKIEIVECDGSSDEMSLTAFRFVAAPAFRTWCVGEDVQGFSVDYALPKNAGEAPPLLGKVGEIDQPVPLKRMRYSHFGCNVVHEDLAYALGVDTHAAKLALKKEVEKDCGGKLPAEHGHGTEYSAPKETQKRWMNMDPLNIMNPGIGGLSSKYKYSSK
;
A
#
# COMPACT_ATOMS: atom_id res chain seq x y z
N MET A 1 -41.59 63.60 -5.79
CA MET A 1 -42.90 64.18 -6.09
C MET A 1 -43.73 63.11 -6.78
N THR A 2 -44.83 62.71 -6.14
CA THR A 2 -46.10 62.19 -6.71
C THR A 2 -46.06 60.98 -7.66
N ASN A 3 -46.90 59.95 -7.55
CA ASN A 3 -47.94 59.56 -6.59
C ASN A 3 -48.63 58.27 -7.10
N LEU A 4 -49.16 57.46 -6.16
CA LEU A 4 -50.45 56.74 -6.20
C LEU A 4 -50.63 55.60 -7.24
N MET A 5 -51.26 54.45 -7.01
CA MET A 5 -52.27 53.89 -6.07
C MET A 5 -52.28 52.36 -6.39
N ASN A 6 -52.71 51.35 -5.62
CA ASN A 6 -53.67 51.28 -4.51
C ASN A 6 -53.56 49.87 -3.85
N ARG A 7 -53.62 49.84 -2.50
CA ARG A 7 -54.47 49.00 -1.62
C ARG A 7 -54.56 47.48 -1.86
N SER A 8 -54.12 46.66 -0.89
CA SER A 8 -54.89 46.23 0.32
C SER A 8 -55.18 44.73 0.20
N MET A 9 -55.00 43.82 1.16
CA MET A 9 -54.86 43.89 2.61
C MET A 9 -54.15 42.58 3.05
N PHE A 10 -53.10 42.66 3.88
CA PHE A 10 -53.10 42.41 5.34
C PHE A 10 -53.23 40.92 5.70
N ASN A 11 -52.48 40.32 6.63
CA ASN A 11 -51.52 40.76 7.67
C ASN A 11 -51.06 39.45 8.35
N SER A 12 -49.99 39.31 9.14
CA SER A 12 -48.94 40.17 9.70
C SER A 12 -47.86 39.20 10.20
N MET A 13 -46.62 39.35 9.77
CA MET A 13 -45.49 39.98 10.49
C MET A 13 -44.97 39.18 11.71
N LEU A 14 -43.76 38.59 11.62
CA LEU A 14 -42.40 39.21 11.71
C LEU A 14 -42.09 39.59 13.18
N LYS A 15 -40.88 39.46 13.75
CA LYS A 15 -39.52 39.10 13.29
C LYS A 15 -38.62 38.97 14.53
N LEU A 16 -37.58 38.14 14.39
CA LEU A 16 -36.16 38.32 14.79
C LEU A 16 -35.72 38.54 16.27
N ARG A 17 -34.68 37.75 16.56
CA ARG A 17 -33.34 38.09 17.11
C ARG A 17 -33.09 38.02 18.62
N GLN A 18 -32.16 37.10 18.91
CA GLN A 18 -30.89 37.28 19.62
C GLN A 18 -30.85 37.37 21.16
N LEU A 19 -29.88 36.61 21.67
CA LEU A 19 -28.98 36.84 22.81
C LEU A 19 -29.27 36.18 24.17
N SER A 20 -28.35 35.23 24.43
CA SER A 20 -27.54 35.04 25.64
C SER A 20 -28.18 34.57 26.95
N ALA A 21 -27.68 33.39 27.35
CA ALA A 21 -27.07 33.08 28.64
C ALA A 21 -27.86 33.37 29.93
N ALA A 22 -28.21 32.30 30.65
CA ALA A 22 -27.66 32.04 31.98
C ALA A 22 -28.22 30.74 32.59
N LYS A 23 -27.30 29.91 33.07
CA LYS A 23 -27.30 29.14 34.33
C LYS A 23 -28.66 28.70 34.91
N GLY A 24 -28.84 27.38 35.02
CA GLY A 24 -29.79 26.76 35.94
C GLY A 24 -29.47 25.29 36.15
N ARG A 25 -28.67 25.00 37.18
CA ARG A 25 -28.27 23.66 37.63
C ARG A 25 -29.30 23.19 38.67
N ALA A 26 -30.03 22.10 38.41
CA ALA A 26 -30.77 21.32 39.41
C ALA A 26 -31.20 19.98 38.75
N THR A 27 -30.48 18.88 38.97
CA THR A 27 -30.70 17.86 40.02
C THR A 27 -31.99 17.03 39.89
N ASN A 28 -31.75 15.73 39.67
CA ASN A 28 -32.38 14.56 40.29
C ASN A 28 -33.84 14.16 39.99
N GLY A 29 -33.99 12.83 39.88
CA GLY A 29 -35.23 12.09 40.11
C GLY A 29 -35.79 11.48 38.81
N ILE A 30 -35.37 10.28 38.41
CA ILE A 30 -35.98 9.00 38.82
C ILE A 30 -37.52 9.10 38.86
N SER A 31 -38.19 8.49 37.89
CA SER A 31 -39.14 7.41 38.18
C SER A 31 -39.67 6.75 36.91
N ARG A 32 -39.81 5.43 37.04
CA ARG A 32 -40.44 4.50 36.11
C ARG A 32 -41.89 4.89 35.82
N ALA A 33 -42.33 4.65 34.59
CA ALA A 33 -43.69 4.17 34.35
C ALA A 33 -43.69 3.23 33.13
N SER A 34 -43.96 1.98 33.45
CA SER A 34 -44.41 0.90 32.59
C SER A 34 -45.65 1.26 31.78
N SER A 35 -45.79 0.69 30.58
CA SER A 35 -47.01 -0.04 30.22
C SER A 35 -46.89 -0.80 28.89
N THR A 36 -47.14 -2.11 29.00
CA THR A 36 -47.96 -2.96 28.11
C THR A 36 -47.51 -3.14 26.65
N SER A 37 -46.94 -4.28 26.25
CA SER A 37 -47.53 -5.63 26.11
C SER A 37 -48.51 -5.79 24.94
N SER A 38 -48.06 -6.46 23.88
CA SER A 38 -48.85 -7.50 23.22
C SER A 38 -47.93 -8.58 22.63
N SER A 39 -48.02 -9.75 23.26
CA SER A 39 -47.73 -11.11 22.80
C SER A 39 -48.52 -11.45 21.51
N ALA A 40 -48.30 -12.47 20.69
CA ALA A 40 -47.56 -13.75 20.66
C ALA A 40 -47.45 -14.13 19.16
N HIS A 41 -46.56 -14.97 18.63
CA HIS A 41 -46.48 -16.40 18.88
C HIS A 41 -45.21 -17.02 18.24
N GLN A 42 -44.72 -18.05 18.93
CA GLN A 42 -43.61 -18.96 18.63
C GLN A 42 -43.72 -19.72 17.30
N LYS A 43 -42.56 -20.03 16.69
CA LYS A 43 -42.01 -21.41 16.72
C LYS A 43 -40.53 -21.44 16.32
N VAL A 44 -39.73 -21.85 17.30
CA VAL A 44 -38.34 -22.28 17.19
C VAL A 44 -38.34 -23.80 17.00
N SER A 45 -37.48 -24.33 16.14
CA SER A 45 -36.89 -25.65 16.33
C SER A 45 -35.46 -25.67 15.78
N ASP A 46 -34.52 -25.59 16.71
CA ASP A 46 -33.23 -26.26 16.83
C ASP A 46 -32.45 -26.66 15.57
N ASN A 47 -31.23 -26.12 15.47
CA ASN A 47 -30.08 -26.95 15.13
C ASN A 47 -28.83 -26.52 15.92
N ALA A 48 -28.12 -27.55 16.37
CA ALA A 48 -27.09 -27.57 17.40
C ALA A 48 -26.02 -26.46 17.29
N ASN A 49 -25.87 -25.76 18.41
CA ASN A 49 -24.89 -24.70 18.64
C ASN A 49 -23.67 -25.33 19.35
N THR A 50 -22.61 -25.67 18.61
CA THR A 50 -21.27 -25.86 19.21
C THR A 50 -20.57 -24.50 19.21
N GLY A 51 -21.01 -23.61 20.09
CA GLY A 51 -20.45 -22.28 20.25
C GLY A 51 -19.18 -22.32 21.11
N VAL A 52 -18.02 -22.12 20.50
CA VAL A 52 -16.80 -21.76 21.23
C VAL A 52 -16.99 -20.37 21.83
N LYS A 53 -16.77 -20.20 23.13
CA LYS A 53 -16.94 -18.92 23.84
C LYS A 53 -16.02 -17.85 23.22
N LEU A 54 -16.58 -16.66 22.97
CA LEU A 54 -15.88 -15.50 22.40
C LEU A 54 -14.62 -15.10 23.19
N SER A 55 -14.55 -15.40 24.49
CA SER A 55 -13.36 -15.19 25.33
C SER A 55 -12.23 -16.19 25.07
N THR A 56 -12.55 -17.42 24.67
CA THR A 56 -11.56 -18.42 24.23
C THR A 56 -11.06 -18.10 22.83
N VAL A 57 -11.95 -17.62 21.95
CA VAL A 57 -11.57 -17.06 20.64
C VAL A 57 -10.72 -15.81 20.83
N ALA A 58 -11.00 -14.94 21.81
CA ALA A 58 -10.19 -13.74 22.09
C ALA A 58 -8.81 -14.04 22.72
N GLY A 59 -8.73 -15.06 23.60
CA GLY A 59 -7.46 -15.51 24.19
C GLY A 59 -6.54 -16.20 23.18
N ILE A 60 -7.11 -16.95 22.24
CA ILE A 60 -6.38 -17.52 21.10
C ILE A 60 -6.10 -16.42 20.05
N ALA A 61 -7.05 -15.50 19.80
CA ALA A 61 -6.89 -14.31 18.94
C ALA A 61 -5.74 -13.41 19.38
N GLY A 62 -5.50 -13.27 20.69
CA GLY A 62 -4.34 -12.55 21.23
C GLY A 62 -2.99 -13.16 20.84
N LEU A 63 -2.97 -14.43 20.42
CA LEU A 63 -1.78 -15.18 19.99
C LEU A 63 -1.78 -15.53 18.49
N SER A 64 -2.89 -15.32 17.77
CA SER A 64 -3.16 -15.94 16.46
C SER A 64 -3.30 -14.94 15.30
N LEU A 65 -2.54 -13.85 15.28
CA LEU A 65 -2.74 -12.76 14.31
C LEU A 65 -1.46 -12.37 13.62
N THR A 66 -0.89 -13.35 12.95
CA THR A 66 0.56 -13.37 12.89
C THR A 66 1.12 -14.12 11.67
N ALA A 67 0.83 -13.69 10.44
CA ALA A 67 1.50 -14.32 9.28
C ALA A 67 1.67 -13.48 7.99
N GLY A 68 1.10 -12.29 7.88
CA GLY A 68 0.79 -11.70 6.55
C GLY A 68 1.89 -11.22 5.62
N TYR A 69 2.97 -10.72 6.21
CA TYR A 69 3.65 -9.62 5.55
C TYR A 69 5.07 -10.00 5.05
N ALA A 70 5.57 -11.18 5.45
CA ALA A 70 6.96 -11.59 5.28
C ALA A 70 7.12 -12.97 4.61
N ALA A 71 6.51 -13.19 3.45
CA ALA A 71 6.74 -14.39 2.62
C ALA A 71 8.01 -14.30 1.73
N GLY A 72 8.82 -13.25 1.87
CA GLY A 72 10.05 -13.08 1.09
C GLY A 72 11.26 -13.63 1.83
N ASN A 73 11.64 -14.87 1.49
CA ASN A 73 12.77 -15.65 2.02
C ASN A 73 12.55 -16.18 3.45
N PHE A 74 11.77 -17.24 3.55
CA PHE A 74 11.68 -18.02 4.78
C PHE A 74 12.59 -19.24 4.69
N ASN A 75 13.75 -19.20 5.37
CA ASN A 75 14.62 -20.35 5.51
C ASN A 75 14.41 -20.92 6.93
N ASN A 76 13.79 -22.08 7.06
CA ASN A 76 13.85 -22.84 8.31
C ASN A 76 15.27 -23.39 8.46
N LEU A 77 16.14 -22.66 9.17
CA LEU A 77 17.44 -23.16 9.62
C LEU A 77 17.30 -23.56 11.09
N THR A 78 16.96 -24.82 11.34
CA THR A 78 17.21 -25.45 12.64
C THR A 78 18.72 -25.68 12.78
N SER A 79 19.30 -25.00 13.77
CA SER A 79 20.63 -25.12 14.37
C SER A 79 21.70 -25.99 13.68
N THR A 80 22.79 -25.34 13.24
CA THR A 80 24.17 -25.58 13.72
C THR A 80 25.12 -24.53 13.12
N THR A 81 25.76 -23.75 14.00
CA THR A 81 26.87 -22.81 13.75
C THR A 81 26.66 -21.74 12.66
N SER A 82 26.44 -20.48 13.10
CA SER A 82 26.23 -19.25 12.29
C SER A 82 27.39 -18.80 11.38
N LYS A 83 28.37 -19.67 11.11
CA LYS A 83 29.56 -19.36 10.31
C LYS A 83 29.64 -20.08 8.95
N ASP A 84 29.04 -21.27 8.78
CA ASP A 84 29.17 -22.04 7.54
C ASP A 84 28.05 -21.81 6.51
N SER A 85 27.10 -20.89 6.76
CA SER A 85 25.98 -20.60 5.85
C SER A 85 26.22 -19.44 4.87
N ARG A 86 27.47 -18.96 4.75
CA ARG A 86 27.81 -17.66 4.14
C ARG A 86 28.18 -17.72 2.65
N GLU A 87 28.29 -18.90 2.05
CA GLU A 87 28.62 -19.05 0.63
C GLU A 87 27.57 -19.92 -0.09
N LEU A 88 27.16 -19.49 -1.29
CA LEU A 88 26.49 -20.36 -2.25
C LEU A 88 27.45 -21.51 -2.63
N PRO A 89 26.94 -22.66 -3.13
CA PRO A 89 27.78 -23.74 -3.65
C PRO A 89 28.79 -23.29 -4.74
N SER A 90 28.60 -22.10 -5.30
CA SER A 90 29.48 -21.44 -6.27
C SER A 90 30.50 -20.44 -5.69
N GLY A 91 30.64 -20.35 -4.35
CA GLY A 91 31.57 -19.41 -3.69
C GLY A 91 31.16 -17.93 -3.76
N LEU A 92 29.90 -17.64 -4.10
CA LEU A 92 29.35 -16.27 -4.09
C LEU A 92 28.62 -16.00 -2.76
N PRO A 93 28.78 -14.83 -2.13
CA PRO A 93 28.11 -14.51 -0.88
C PRO A 93 26.59 -14.46 -1.10
N ARG A 94 25.83 -15.12 -0.22
CA ARG A 94 24.37 -14.97 -0.19
C ARG A 94 24.05 -13.51 0.14
N GLY A 95 23.33 -12.85 -0.77
CA GLY A 95 22.85 -11.49 -0.55
C GLY A 95 22.01 -11.40 0.72
N CYS A 96 22.56 -10.70 1.69
CA CYS A 96 21.93 -10.08 2.87
C CYS A 96 21.06 -10.99 3.74
N CYS A 97 21.63 -11.49 4.86
CA CYS A 97 21.00 -11.58 6.19
C CYS A 97 21.94 -12.30 7.19
N SER A 98 22.76 -11.55 7.94
CA SER A 98 22.99 -11.74 9.38
C SER A 98 24.03 -10.74 9.90
N CYS A 99 23.69 -10.13 11.03
CA CYS A 99 24.47 -9.16 11.77
C CYS A 99 25.38 -9.93 12.73
N ASP A 100 26.59 -10.24 12.29
CA ASP A 100 27.74 -10.56 13.16
C ASP A 100 29.02 -9.91 12.58
N SER A 101 28.86 -8.76 11.92
CA SER A 101 29.98 -7.90 11.58
C SER A 101 30.34 -7.10 12.84
N PRO A 102 31.62 -7.06 13.27
CA PRO A 102 32.03 -6.13 14.31
C PRO A 102 31.60 -4.72 13.92
N PRO A 103 31.27 -3.82 14.89
CA PRO A 103 30.86 -2.46 14.57
C PRO A 103 31.92 -1.85 13.65
N VAL A 104 31.52 -1.55 12.41
CA VAL A 104 32.34 -0.73 11.52
C VAL A 104 32.51 0.59 12.27
N GLU A 105 33.72 0.89 12.72
CA GLU A 105 34.07 2.22 13.21
C GLU A 105 33.80 3.18 12.05
N LEU A 106 32.68 3.89 12.14
CA LEU A 106 32.40 5.01 11.26
C LEU A 106 33.41 6.10 11.64
N ASN A 107 34.42 6.30 10.80
CA ASN A 107 35.27 7.48 10.87
C ASN A 107 34.43 8.69 10.45
N LEU A 108 33.64 9.20 11.39
CA LEU A 108 32.77 10.36 11.19
C LEU A 108 33.61 11.62 11.07
N THR A 109 33.22 12.50 10.17
CA THR A 109 33.76 13.87 10.17
C THR A 109 33.19 14.65 11.33
N LYS A 110 33.84 15.75 11.73
CA LYS A 110 33.34 16.62 12.80
C LYS A 110 31.90 17.10 12.54
N SER A 111 31.58 17.42 11.29
CA SER A 111 30.22 17.81 10.90
C SER A 111 29.18 16.69 11.06
N GLN A 112 29.59 15.43 10.92
CA GLN A 112 28.73 14.26 11.11
C GLN A 112 28.57 13.92 12.59
N GLU A 113 29.63 14.06 13.39
CA GLU A 113 29.54 13.92 14.85
C GLU A 113 28.57 14.93 15.47
N ASP A 114 28.63 16.19 15.01
CA ASP A 114 27.78 17.27 15.53
C ASP A 114 26.36 17.25 14.93
N LEU A 115 26.13 16.47 13.87
CA LEU A 115 24.86 16.46 13.12
C LEU A 115 23.64 16.11 13.98
N PRO A 116 23.63 15.06 14.81
CA PRO A 116 22.47 14.76 15.66
C PRO A 116 22.10 15.91 16.60
N SER A 117 23.09 16.56 17.21
CA SER A 117 22.86 17.72 18.09
C SER A 117 22.37 18.95 17.33
N ASN A 118 22.89 19.18 16.13
CA ASN A 118 22.41 20.26 15.26
C ASN A 118 20.96 20.04 14.83
N LEU A 119 20.61 18.81 14.43
CA LEU A 119 19.23 18.44 14.10
C LEU A 119 18.30 18.58 15.32
N ALA A 120 18.73 18.13 16.50
CA ALA A 120 17.95 18.25 17.72
C ALA A 120 17.71 19.72 18.11
N SER A 121 18.72 20.58 17.96
CA SER A 121 18.58 22.02 18.19
C SER A 121 17.65 22.70 17.18
N LEU A 122 17.61 22.17 15.95
CA LEU A 122 16.82 22.71 14.84
C LEU A 122 15.33 22.36 14.97
N ILE A 123 15.01 21.11 15.32
CA ILE A 123 13.63 20.59 15.25
C ILE A 123 13.11 20.00 16.57
N GLY A 124 13.87 20.10 17.66
CA GLY A 124 13.52 19.53 18.97
C GLY A 124 14.15 18.15 19.21
N GLU A 125 14.63 17.92 20.44
CA GLU A 125 15.28 16.66 20.85
C GLU A 125 14.35 15.46 20.70
N GLU A 126 13.05 15.62 20.99
CA GLU A 126 12.04 14.56 20.89
C GLU A 126 11.74 14.12 19.45
N ASN A 127 12.26 14.86 18.46
CA ASN A 127 12.09 14.59 17.04
C ASN A 127 13.35 13.98 16.39
N VAL A 128 14.41 13.73 17.18
CA VAL A 128 15.66 13.14 16.71
C VAL A 128 16.04 11.94 17.59
N ILE A 129 16.18 10.77 16.97
CA ILE A 129 16.56 9.53 17.66
C ILE A 129 17.84 8.99 17.02
N SER A 130 18.77 8.44 17.81
CA SER A 130 19.94 7.75 17.26
C SER A 130 19.53 6.43 16.61
N GLY A 131 20.09 6.13 15.44
CA GLY A 131 19.93 4.84 14.75
C GLY A 131 21.22 4.01 14.72
N LEU A 132 22.23 4.36 15.53
CA LEU A 132 23.54 3.69 15.54
C LEU A 132 23.48 2.32 16.24
N THR A 133 22.58 2.21 17.21
CA THR A 133 22.27 0.98 17.95
C THR A 133 20.78 0.72 17.85
N GLU A 134 20.40 -0.48 17.46
CA GLU A 134 18.99 -0.85 17.35
C GLU A 134 18.40 -1.23 18.71
N ASP A 135 17.24 -0.67 19.03
CA ASP A 135 16.44 -1.01 20.19
C ASP A 135 14.93 -0.95 19.86
N SER A 136 14.08 -1.19 20.86
CA SER A 136 12.62 -1.22 20.69
C SER A 136 12.01 0.11 20.23
N SER A 137 12.69 1.24 20.43
CA SER A 137 12.22 2.58 20.05
C SER A 137 12.51 2.94 18.60
N ASN A 138 13.57 2.37 18.00
CA ASN A 138 14.03 2.72 16.65
C ASN A 138 13.99 1.57 15.63
N THR A 139 13.79 0.31 16.06
CA THR A 139 13.73 -0.87 15.16
C THR A 139 12.75 -0.69 14.01
N MET A 140 11.59 -0.05 14.25
CA MET A 140 10.57 0.18 13.23
C MET A 140 11.00 1.11 12.08
N TYR A 141 12.08 1.88 12.25
CA TYR A 141 12.66 2.73 11.22
C TYR A 141 13.85 2.06 10.53
N LEU A 142 14.60 1.25 11.27
CA LEU A 142 15.85 0.62 10.84
C LEU A 142 15.65 -0.71 10.13
N LYS A 143 14.54 -1.41 10.41
CA LYS A 143 14.17 -2.69 9.81
C LYS A 143 13.00 -2.50 8.84
N GLY A 144 13.19 -2.92 7.60
CA GLY A 144 12.15 -2.89 6.59
C GLY A 144 11.10 -3.96 6.87
N ALA A 145 9.88 -3.74 6.38
CA ALA A 145 8.77 -4.59 6.79
C ALA A 145 8.84 -6.01 6.17
N ARG A 146 9.61 -6.20 5.08
CA ARG A 146 9.98 -7.52 4.55
C ARG A 146 11.49 -7.67 4.35
N LEU A 147 12.10 -6.72 3.64
CA LEU A 147 13.52 -6.73 3.29
C LEU A 147 14.21 -5.47 3.80
N GLY A 148 15.50 -5.59 4.10
CA GLY A 148 16.35 -4.47 4.51
C GLY A 148 16.44 -4.31 6.02
N ARG A 149 17.66 -4.07 6.51
CA ARG A 149 17.98 -3.67 7.87
C ARG A 149 19.30 -2.93 7.82
N GLY A 150 19.43 -1.84 8.57
CA GLY A 150 20.67 -1.08 8.62
C GLY A 150 20.69 -0.06 9.73
N LYS A 151 21.81 0.65 9.87
CA LYS A 151 22.01 1.70 10.87
C LYS A 151 21.83 3.07 10.24
N ALA A 152 21.51 4.05 11.07
CA ALA A 152 21.46 5.46 10.70
C ALA A 152 22.14 6.31 11.78
N LEU A 153 22.87 7.34 11.39
CA LEU A 153 23.43 8.32 12.32
C LEU A 153 22.33 9.03 13.11
N ALA A 154 21.26 9.41 12.40
CA ALA A 154 20.08 10.03 13.01
C ALA A 154 18.79 9.59 12.29
N ILE A 155 17.72 9.51 13.08
CA ILE A 155 16.34 9.32 12.63
C ILE A 155 15.59 10.58 12.99
N VAL A 156 15.16 11.32 11.98
CA VAL A 156 14.56 12.64 12.10
C VAL A 156 13.07 12.55 11.79
N THR A 157 12.21 13.07 12.66
CA THR A 157 10.76 13.07 12.45
C THR A 157 10.22 14.51 12.49
N PRO A 158 10.32 15.27 11.38
CA PRO A 158 9.91 16.67 11.32
C PRO A 158 8.42 16.88 11.65
N ILE A 159 8.10 18.04 12.23
CA ILE A 159 6.72 18.42 12.61
C ILE A 159 6.12 19.50 11.71
N SER A 160 6.93 20.17 10.90
CA SER A 160 6.54 21.07 9.81
C SER A 160 7.27 20.75 8.50
N LEU A 161 6.78 21.24 7.37
CA LEU A 161 7.45 21.13 6.08
C LEU A 161 8.77 21.89 6.09
N GLN A 162 8.82 23.03 6.78
CA GLN A 162 10.05 23.79 6.97
C GLN A 162 11.11 22.98 7.73
N ASP A 163 10.72 22.22 8.77
CA ASP A 163 11.64 21.32 9.49
C ASP A 163 12.19 20.24 8.57
N ALA A 164 11.34 19.63 7.73
CA ALA A 164 11.75 18.59 6.81
C ALA A 164 12.81 19.10 5.82
N VAL A 165 12.62 20.30 5.28
CA VAL A 165 13.57 20.91 4.34
C VAL A 165 14.87 21.32 5.03
N LYS A 166 14.80 21.94 6.21
CA LYS A 166 16.01 22.30 6.96
C LYS A 166 16.78 21.06 7.43
N ALA A 167 16.09 20.00 7.87
CA ALA A 167 16.73 18.74 8.23
C ALA A 167 17.43 18.08 7.05
N LEU A 168 16.79 18.09 5.87
CA LEU A 168 17.42 17.65 4.62
C LEU A 168 18.68 18.49 4.33
N GLU A 169 18.58 19.82 4.39
CA GLU A 169 19.70 20.72 4.15
C GLU A 169 20.91 20.44 5.07
N VAL A 170 20.70 20.35 6.37
CA VAL A 170 21.79 20.10 7.34
C VAL A 170 22.38 18.70 7.15
N ALA A 171 21.55 17.68 6.85
CA ALA A 171 22.04 16.34 6.58
C ALA A 171 22.91 16.27 5.32
N VAL A 172 22.51 16.93 4.22
CA VAL A 172 23.32 16.93 2.98
C VAL A 172 24.58 17.78 3.09
N GLN A 173 24.57 18.84 3.90
CA GLN A 173 25.76 19.66 4.19
C GLN A 173 26.79 18.88 5.01
N ALA A 174 26.35 17.96 5.87
CA ALA A 174 27.23 17.04 6.61
C ALA A 174 27.70 15.83 5.77
N ASP A 175 27.44 15.82 4.46
CA ASP A 175 27.78 14.73 3.54
C ASP A 175 27.18 13.36 3.94
N CYS A 176 25.98 13.38 4.51
CA CYS A 176 25.21 12.17 4.81
C CYS A 176 24.33 11.78 3.61
N ILE A 177 24.05 10.47 3.49
CA ILE A 177 22.98 9.99 2.61
C ILE A 177 21.64 10.11 3.34
N VAL A 178 20.57 10.35 2.59
CA VAL A 178 19.24 10.55 3.15
C VAL A 178 18.29 9.47 2.67
N ILE A 179 17.56 8.85 3.60
CA ILE A 179 16.51 7.86 3.31
C ILE A 179 15.16 8.49 3.66
N PRO A 180 14.39 8.97 2.66
CA PRO A 180 13.00 9.40 2.89
C PRO A 180 12.13 8.22 3.30
N GLN A 181 11.35 8.37 4.38
CA GLN A 181 10.55 7.29 4.91
C GLN A 181 9.11 7.75 5.24
N GLY A 182 8.13 7.03 4.71
CA GLY A 182 6.71 7.12 5.12
C GLY A 182 6.42 6.23 6.32
N GLN A 183 5.39 5.37 6.24
CA GLN A 183 5.06 4.38 7.28
C GLN A 183 5.97 3.13 7.29
N ASN A 184 7.01 3.10 6.45
CA ASN A 184 7.93 1.95 6.30
C ASN A 184 7.23 0.61 5.95
N THR A 185 6.19 0.66 5.11
CA THR A 185 5.46 -0.52 4.61
C THR A 185 5.96 -0.97 3.22
N GLY A 186 7.22 -0.70 2.89
CA GLY A 186 7.83 -1.13 1.63
C GLY A 186 8.27 -2.59 1.70
N LEU A 187 8.06 -3.34 0.62
CA LEU A 187 8.35 -4.79 0.58
C LEU A 187 9.71 -5.13 -0.03
N THR A 188 10.31 -4.21 -0.77
CA THR A 188 11.49 -4.47 -1.60
C THR A 188 12.78 -3.86 -1.04
N GLY A 189 12.77 -3.43 0.23
CA GLY A 189 13.96 -2.93 0.93
C GLY A 189 14.33 -1.48 0.62
N GLY A 190 13.53 -0.76 -0.17
CA GLY A 190 13.78 0.64 -0.53
C GLY A 190 13.48 1.67 0.57
N SER A 191 12.90 1.28 1.71
CA SER A 191 12.41 2.21 2.75
C SER A 191 13.28 2.31 3.99
N VAL A 192 14.41 1.61 4.05
CA VAL A 192 15.31 1.58 5.22
C VAL A 192 16.79 1.66 4.82
N PRO A 193 17.69 2.07 5.74
CA PRO A 193 19.13 1.99 5.52
C PRO A 193 19.60 0.56 5.32
N ARG A 194 20.82 0.44 4.81
CA ARG A 194 21.48 -0.83 4.48
C ARG A 194 22.98 -0.67 4.61
N GLU A 195 23.65 -1.78 4.91
CA GLU A 195 25.11 -1.86 4.85
C GLU A 195 25.50 -1.98 3.37
N GLU A 196 26.00 -0.89 2.82
CA GLU A 196 26.37 -0.74 1.42
C GLU A 196 27.85 -0.36 1.29
N GLU A 197 28.39 -0.36 0.07
CA GLU A 197 29.77 0.09 -0.17
C GLU A 197 29.98 1.59 0.12
N ASP A 198 28.91 2.36 0.28
CA ASP A 198 28.99 3.78 0.64
C ASP A 198 29.44 3.96 2.10
N LYS A 199 30.44 4.82 2.29
CA LYS A 199 31.00 5.15 3.61
C LYS A 199 30.27 6.30 4.29
N ARG A 200 29.42 7.04 3.56
CA ARG A 200 28.65 8.15 4.11
C ARG A 200 27.57 7.62 5.06
N PRO A 201 27.46 8.18 6.28
CA PRO A 201 26.43 7.75 7.22
C PRO A 201 25.03 8.11 6.71
N ALA A 202 24.05 7.27 7.05
CA ALA A 202 22.65 7.49 6.67
C ALA A 202 21.90 8.33 7.69
N VAL A 203 21.02 9.20 7.20
CA VAL A 203 19.99 9.90 7.98
C VAL A 203 18.63 9.49 7.45
N ILE A 204 17.75 9.00 8.33
CA ILE A 204 16.36 8.74 7.96
C ILE A 204 15.56 10.01 8.21
N ILE A 205 14.78 10.45 7.21
CA ILE A 205 13.78 11.50 7.39
C ILE A 205 12.40 10.85 7.32
N SER A 206 11.79 10.66 8.48
CA SER A 206 10.48 10.04 8.67
C SER A 206 9.36 11.08 8.60
N MET A 207 8.59 11.06 7.51
CA MET A 207 7.53 12.03 7.24
C MET A 207 6.25 11.79 8.05
N ARG A 208 6.23 10.79 8.93
CA ARG A 208 5.00 10.27 9.59
C ARG A 208 4.22 11.29 10.41
N LYS A 209 4.88 12.31 10.99
CA LYS A 209 4.20 13.38 11.74
C LYS A 209 3.57 14.44 10.83
N LEU A 210 3.97 14.52 9.56
CA LEU A 210 3.40 15.42 8.55
C LEU A 210 2.16 14.78 7.91
N ASN A 211 1.16 14.47 8.73
CA ASN A 211 -0.01 13.68 8.33
C ASN A 211 -1.27 14.50 8.01
N MET A 212 -1.14 15.82 7.94
CA MET A 212 -2.25 16.71 7.58
C MET A 212 -2.70 16.50 6.13
N MET A 213 -4.00 16.64 5.93
CA MET A 213 -4.66 16.54 4.63
C MET A 213 -5.93 17.38 4.65
N PHE A 214 -6.35 17.88 3.50
CA PHE A 214 -7.54 18.71 3.39
C PHE A 214 -8.12 18.73 1.98
N PRO A 215 -9.46 18.77 1.85
CA PRO A 215 -10.11 18.79 0.55
C PRO A 215 -9.94 20.16 -0.11
N ILE A 216 -9.90 20.16 -1.44
CA ILE A 216 -9.95 21.35 -2.29
C ILE A 216 -10.96 21.10 -3.41
N ASP A 217 -11.31 22.15 -4.15
CA ASP A 217 -12.25 22.06 -5.28
C ASP A 217 -13.56 21.37 -4.86
N ASN A 218 -14.19 21.77 -3.75
CA ASN A 218 -15.41 21.12 -3.25
C ASN A 218 -15.27 19.58 -3.10
N GLY A 219 -14.10 19.14 -2.62
CA GLY A 219 -13.82 17.73 -2.38
C GLY A 219 -13.46 16.92 -3.63
N GLU A 220 -13.41 17.51 -4.83
CA GLU A 220 -12.93 16.82 -6.04
C GLU A 220 -11.48 16.37 -5.93
N LYS A 221 -10.69 17.09 -5.14
CA LYS A 221 -9.29 16.83 -4.90
C LYS A 221 -8.97 16.95 -3.44
N VAL A 222 -7.82 16.42 -3.07
CA VAL A 222 -7.29 16.50 -1.71
C VAL A 222 -5.81 16.81 -1.74
N VAL A 223 -5.39 17.74 -0.89
CA VAL A 223 -3.98 17.97 -0.59
C VAL A 223 -3.59 17.04 0.56
N CYS A 224 -2.50 16.32 0.38
CA CYS A 224 -1.96 15.38 1.35
C CYS A 224 -0.50 15.73 1.62
N LEU A 225 -0.16 16.07 2.87
CA LEU A 225 1.25 16.14 3.29
C LEU A 225 1.86 14.74 3.27
N ALA A 226 3.19 14.63 3.19
CA ALA A 226 3.86 13.36 2.88
C ALA A 226 3.62 12.21 3.89
N GLY A 227 3.22 12.52 5.12
CA GLY A 227 2.82 11.54 6.14
C GLY A 227 1.35 11.12 6.09
N ALA A 228 0.53 11.75 5.23
CA ALA A 228 -0.90 11.48 5.10
C ALA A 228 -1.15 10.08 4.55
N GLY A 229 -1.83 9.25 5.35
CA GLY A 229 -2.17 7.88 5.02
C GLY A 229 -3.41 7.72 4.12
N ILE A 230 -3.40 6.70 3.26
CA ILE A 230 -4.47 6.40 2.31
C ILE A 230 -5.79 6.00 3.02
N ALA A 231 -5.71 5.25 4.12
CA ALA A 231 -6.88 4.87 4.91
C ALA A 231 -7.45 6.07 5.67
N THR A 232 -6.56 6.90 6.22
CA THR A 232 -6.95 8.15 6.88
C THR A 232 -7.66 9.10 5.89
N LEU A 233 -7.17 9.20 4.66
CA LEU A 233 -7.84 9.95 3.59
C LEU A 233 -9.27 9.45 3.34
N ALA A 234 -9.45 8.14 3.10
CA ALA A 234 -10.76 7.56 2.86
C ALA A 234 -11.75 7.83 4.00
N ASN A 235 -11.28 7.76 5.26
CA ASN A 235 -12.10 8.04 6.43
C ASN A 235 -12.49 9.52 6.57
N ASN A 236 -11.63 10.43 6.15
CA ASN A 236 -11.84 11.87 6.30
C ASN A 236 -12.81 12.45 5.26
N LEU A 237 -12.94 11.87 4.06
CA LEU A 237 -13.91 12.34 3.05
C LEU A 237 -15.33 12.44 3.60
N ASN A 238 -15.79 11.43 4.36
CA ASN A 238 -17.09 11.46 5.03
C ASN A 238 -17.17 12.59 6.07
N LYS A 239 -16.11 12.79 6.87
CA LYS A 239 -16.07 13.80 7.93
C LYS A 239 -16.08 15.22 7.38
N TRP A 240 -15.51 15.42 6.19
CA TRP A 240 -15.51 16.70 5.49
C TRP A 240 -16.81 16.97 4.71
N GLY A 241 -17.79 16.07 4.75
CA GLY A 241 -19.07 16.24 4.06
C GLY A 241 -19.09 15.75 2.61
N PHE A 242 -18.17 14.88 2.21
CA PHE A 242 -18.11 14.26 0.88
C PHE A 242 -18.33 12.74 0.93
N PRO A 243 -19.49 12.24 1.40
CA PRO A 243 -19.74 10.81 1.59
C PRO A 243 -19.91 10.01 0.28
N ASP A 244 -20.16 10.72 -0.81
CA ASP A 244 -20.25 10.26 -2.19
C ASP A 244 -18.90 10.23 -2.90
N ARG A 245 -17.80 10.57 -2.20
CA ARG A 245 -16.43 10.48 -2.72
C ARG A 245 -15.66 9.33 -2.07
N GLU A 246 -14.68 8.81 -2.79
CA GLU A 246 -13.73 7.80 -2.31
C GLU A 246 -12.29 8.12 -2.72
N SER A 247 -11.32 7.55 -1.99
CA SER A 247 -9.89 7.73 -2.22
C SER A 247 -9.43 7.17 -3.58
N HIS A 248 -8.29 7.67 -4.06
CA HIS A 248 -7.64 7.24 -5.29
C HIS A 248 -7.09 5.80 -5.23
N SER A 249 -6.90 5.24 -4.05
CA SER A 249 -6.26 3.93 -3.88
C SER A 249 -6.89 3.07 -2.78
N THR A 250 -6.77 1.75 -2.94
CA THR A 250 -7.08 0.74 -1.91
C THR A 250 -6.09 -0.41 -2.06
N LEU A 251 -5.30 -0.62 -1.02
CA LEU A 251 -4.20 -1.58 -0.96
C LEU A 251 -4.50 -2.75 -0.01
N GLY A 252 -3.84 -3.88 -0.20
CA GLY A 252 -3.86 -4.95 0.82
C GLY A 252 -3.28 -4.50 2.16
N SER A 253 -2.32 -3.57 2.14
CA SER A 253 -1.71 -2.96 3.33
C SER A 253 -2.46 -1.75 3.88
N THR A 254 -3.69 -1.46 3.42
CA THR A 254 -4.44 -0.26 3.86
C THR A 254 -4.59 -0.19 5.38
N PHE A 255 -4.60 -1.33 6.08
CA PHE A 255 -4.63 -1.38 7.56
C PHE A 255 -3.38 -0.82 8.24
N LEU A 256 -2.24 -0.77 7.54
CA LEU A 256 -0.99 -0.14 7.98
C LEU A 256 -0.93 1.36 7.62
N ASP A 257 -2.00 1.88 7.01
CA ASP A 257 -2.16 3.26 6.55
C ASP A 257 -0.95 3.83 5.76
N PRO A 258 -0.49 3.13 4.70
CA PRO A 258 0.61 3.60 3.86
C PRO A 258 0.34 5.01 3.34
N THR A 259 1.39 5.83 3.29
CA THR A 259 1.29 7.24 2.92
C THR A 259 1.00 7.42 1.43
N THR A 260 0.17 8.40 1.09
CA THR A 260 -0.12 8.82 -0.30
C THR A 260 1.15 9.18 -1.07
N ALA A 261 2.11 9.88 -0.44
CA ALA A 261 3.39 10.23 -1.05
C ALA A 261 4.25 9.00 -1.40
N ALA A 262 4.34 8.01 -0.50
CA ALA A 262 4.99 6.74 -0.84
C ALA A 262 4.25 6.01 -1.98
N GLY A 263 2.91 6.10 -2.01
CA GLY A 263 2.11 5.61 -3.12
C GLY A 263 2.56 6.19 -4.47
N VAL A 264 2.80 7.50 -4.54
CA VAL A 264 3.35 8.18 -5.74
C VAL A 264 4.80 7.76 -6.03
N ALA A 265 5.64 7.72 -5.00
CA ALA A 265 7.06 7.40 -5.12
C ALA A 265 7.32 5.98 -5.62
N PHE A 266 6.49 5.01 -5.23
CA PHE A 266 6.56 3.64 -5.76
C PHE A 266 5.67 3.45 -6.97
N GLY A 267 4.53 4.13 -7.03
CA GLY A 267 3.47 3.79 -7.96
C GLY A 267 2.64 2.62 -7.52
N SER A 268 2.25 2.62 -6.25
CA SER A 268 1.39 1.59 -5.71
C SER A 268 0.12 1.50 -6.56
N GLY A 269 -0.11 0.34 -7.16
CA GLY A 269 -1.44 -0.03 -7.64
C GLY A 269 -2.28 -0.56 -6.50
N GLY A 270 -3.37 -1.23 -6.80
CA GLY A 270 -4.20 -1.90 -5.81
C GLY A 270 -5.35 -2.62 -6.49
N THR A 271 -6.45 -2.79 -5.76
CA THR A 271 -7.63 -3.52 -6.27
C THR A 271 -8.52 -2.70 -7.19
N GLN A 272 -8.32 -1.38 -7.23
CA GLN A 272 -9.21 -0.43 -7.93
C GLN A 272 -8.89 -0.38 -9.43
N LEU A 273 -9.54 -1.23 -10.21
CA LEU A 273 -9.31 -1.37 -11.66
C LEU A 273 -9.58 -0.08 -12.44
N ARG A 274 -10.42 0.82 -11.93
CA ARG A 274 -10.82 2.06 -12.60
C ARG A 274 -9.84 3.24 -12.41
N LYS A 275 -8.83 3.10 -11.54
CA LYS A 275 -8.06 4.26 -11.03
C LYS A 275 -6.57 4.27 -11.40
N GLY A 276 -6.06 3.14 -11.88
CA GLY A 276 -4.64 3.01 -12.21
C GLY A 276 -3.72 3.01 -11.00
N PRO A 277 -2.40 3.06 -11.23
CA PRO A 277 -1.43 3.22 -10.15
C PRO A 277 -1.46 4.65 -9.59
N ALA A 278 -1.08 4.82 -8.33
CA ALA A 278 -0.96 6.15 -7.72
C ALA A 278 -0.02 7.04 -8.56
N TYR A 279 -0.51 8.24 -8.88
CA TYR A 279 0.11 9.16 -9.83
C TYR A 279 -0.37 10.59 -9.55
N THR A 280 0.53 11.56 -9.62
CA THR A 280 0.16 12.98 -9.64
C THR A 280 1.28 13.81 -10.26
N ASP A 281 0.91 14.76 -11.13
CA ASP A 281 1.79 15.84 -11.60
C ASP A 281 1.66 17.09 -10.73
N ARG A 282 0.98 16.97 -9.58
CA ARG A 282 0.71 18.05 -8.65
C ARG A 282 1.30 17.75 -7.28
N ALA A 283 2.56 18.13 -7.09
CA ALA A 283 3.32 17.87 -5.88
C ALA A 283 4.26 19.01 -5.48
N LEU A 284 4.60 19.06 -4.20
CA LEU A 284 5.72 19.85 -3.68
C LEU A 284 6.80 18.87 -3.22
N TYR A 285 8.02 19.00 -3.73
CA TYR A 285 9.13 18.11 -3.37
C TYR A 285 10.49 18.80 -3.45
N ALA A 286 11.46 18.24 -2.76
CA ALA A 286 12.82 18.75 -2.68
C ALA A 286 13.81 17.82 -3.40
N LYS A 287 14.75 18.43 -4.12
CA LYS A 287 15.89 17.79 -4.80
C LYS A 287 17.21 18.33 -4.24
N VAL A 288 18.27 17.53 -4.35
CA VAL A 288 19.62 17.96 -3.99
C VAL A 288 20.40 18.27 -5.25
N LYS A 289 21.00 19.47 -5.30
CA LYS A 289 21.87 19.93 -6.39
C LYS A 289 23.19 20.44 -5.83
N GLN A 290 24.18 20.60 -6.71
CA GLN A 290 25.38 21.37 -6.42
C GLN A 290 25.25 22.77 -7.03
N ASP A 291 25.54 23.80 -6.24
CA ASP A 291 25.73 25.15 -6.76
C ASP A 291 27.06 25.26 -7.53
N LYS A 292 27.31 26.41 -8.15
CA LYS A 292 28.54 26.66 -8.92
C LYS A 292 29.84 26.61 -8.09
N TRP A 293 29.74 26.60 -6.76
CA TRP A 293 30.86 26.49 -5.83
C TRP A 293 30.99 25.08 -5.23
N GLY A 294 30.18 24.13 -5.71
CA GLY A 294 30.22 22.73 -5.28
C GLY A 294 29.49 22.46 -3.96
N ARG A 295 28.76 23.43 -3.40
CA ARG A 295 27.99 23.23 -2.17
C ARG A 295 26.68 22.52 -2.48
N HIS A 296 26.30 21.57 -1.62
CA HIS A 296 24.99 20.94 -1.68
C HIS A 296 23.92 21.96 -1.32
N VAL A 297 22.96 22.15 -2.22
CA VAL A 297 21.81 23.06 -2.05
C VAL A 297 20.52 22.31 -2.33
N ILE A 298 19.47 22.71 -1.62
CA ILE A 298 18.13 22.15 -1.81
C ILE A 298 17.39 22.98 -2.86
N GLU A 299 16.89 22.32 -3.88
CA GLU A 299 15.96 22.88 -4.86
C GLU A 299 14.56 22.41 -4.52
N LEU A 300 13.63 23.35 -4.34
CA LEU A 300 12.21 23.06 -4.18
C LEU A 300 11.53 23.13 -5.54
N VAL A 301 10.68 22.14 -5.83
CA VAL A 301 9.85 22.10 -7.02
C VAL A 301 8.39 22.09 -6.58
N ASN A 302 7.65 23.14 -6.93
CA ASN A 302 6.25 23.31 -6.58
C ASN A 302 5.37 23.20 -7.83
N THR A 303 4.67 22.08 -7.93
CA THR A 303 3.68 21.81 -8.99
C THR A 303 2.27 21.67 -8.41
N LEU A 304 2.03 22.06 -7.15
CA LEU A 304 0.74 21.87 -6.48
C LEU A 304 -0.42 22.56 -7.22
N GLY A 305 -0.16 23.76 -7.75
CA GLY A 305 -1.15 24.54 -8.50
C GLY A 305 -2.39 24.89 -7.67
N ILE A 306 -2.19 25.44 -6.47
CA ILE A 306 -3.25 25.84 -5.52
C ILE A 306 -3.23 27.36 -5.41
N GLU A 307 -4.39 28.00 -5.51
CA GLU A 307 -4.51 29.46 -5.38
C GLU A 307 -3.88 29.95 -4.08
N GLY A 308 -3.01 30.96 -4.19
CA GLY A 308 -2.33 31.54 -3.02
C GLY A 308 -1.21 30.68 -2.43
N ILE A 309 -0.89 29.53 -3.03
CA ILE A 309 0.30 28.68 -2.76
C ILE A 309 1.08 28.46 -4.07
N GLU A 310 0.99 29.42 -4.98
CA GLU A 310 1.67 29.38 -6.28
C GLU A 310 3.08 29.95 -6.17
N ASP A 311 3.98 29.45 -7.01
CA ASP A 311 5.32 30.00 -7.18
C ASP A 311 5.18 31.39 -7.81
N THR A 312 5.19 32.44 -6.99
CA THR A 312 5.63 33.74 -7.51
C THR A 312 7.12 33.63 -7.78
N ASP A 313 7.47 33.36 -9.05
CA ASP A 313 8.80 33.45 -9.67
C ASP A 313 9.86 34.11 -8.77
N PHE A 314 10.64 33.34 -8.01
CA PHE A 314 11.79 33.93 -7.31
C PHE A 314 12.95 32.95 -7.16
N HIS A 315 14.03 33.28 -7.87
CA HIS A 315 15.37 32.73 -7.74
C HIS A 315 16.06 33.05 -6.39
N GLU A 316 15.31 33.49 -5.37
CA GLU A 316 15.85 33.72 -4.03
C GLU A 316 15.10 32.89 -3.00
N ASN A 317 15.78 31.85 -2.52
CA ASN A 317 15.43 31.04 -1.36
C ASN A 317 14.89 31.91 -0.20
N LYS A 318 13.57 31.84 0.05
CA LYS A 318 12.91 31.83 1.37
C LYS A 318 11.37 31.84 1.22
N GLY A 319 10.74 30.70 1.50
CA GLY A 319 9.59 30.68 2.40
C GLY A 319 8.16 30.63 1.84
N SER A 320 7.79 31.21 0.68
CA SER A 320 6.34 31.45 0.42
C SER A 320 5.46 30.20 0.44
N SER A 321 5.71 29.19 -0.42
CA SER A 321 4.81 28.04 -0.55
C SER A 321 4.87 27.05 0.62
N ILE A 322 6.06 26.79 1.16
CA ILE A 322 6.25 25.93 2.35
C ILE A 322 5.57 26.55 3.57
N GLU A 323 5.85 27.82 3.84
CA GLU A 323 5.31 28.53 5.00
C GLU A 323 3.79 28.65 4.90
N GLN A 324 3.27 29.01 3.72
CA GLN A 324 1.82 29.07 3.48
C GLN A 324 1.15 27.71 3.70
N LEU A 325 1.77 26.62 3.23
CA LEU A 325 1.21 25.28 3.40
C LEU A 325 1.30 24.80 4.85
N ASP A 326 2.38 25.12 5.57
CA ASP A 326 2.51 24.87 7.00
C ASP A 326 1.48 25.66 7.81
N ILE A 327 1.27 26.95 7.50
CA ILE A 327 0.22 27.78 8.11
C ILE A 327 -1.15 27.17 7.84
N TYR A 328 -1.44 26.81 6.58
CA TYR A 328 -2.73 26.22 6.20
C TYR A 328 -2.98 24.90 6.95
N ALA A 329 -1.97 24.02 6.99
CA ALA A 329 -2.03 22.75 7.71
C ALA A 329 -2.21 22.95 9.23
N ASN A 330 -1.49 23.90 9.82
CA ASN A 330 -1.60 24.22 11.25
C ASN A 330 -2.96 24.82 11.60
N ASP A 331 -3.52 25.66 10.73
CA ASP A 331 -4.82 26.26 10.98
C ASP A 331 -5.93 25.20 11.00
N ILE A 332 -5.90 24.27 10.04
CA ILE A 332 -6.82 23.11 10.04
C ILE A 332 -6.61 22.25 11.28
N LYS A 333 -5.36 21.99 11.63
CA LYS A 333 -5.01 21.17 12.81
C LYS A 333 -5.54 21.78 14.11
N GLN A 334 -5.57 23.11 14.21
CA GLN A 334 -6.11 23.86 15.34
C GLN A 334 -7.64 24.04 15.27
N GLY A 335 -8.28 23.62 14.18
CA GLY A 335 -9.72 23.71 13.99
C GLY A 335 -10.21 25.11 13.60
N TYR A 336 -9.35 25.96 13.06
CA TYR A 336 -9.77 27.24 12.51
C TYR A 336 -10.65 27.04 11.28
N ASP A 337 -11.71 27.84 11.19
CA ASP A 337 -12.58 27.88 10.02
C ASP A 337 -11.88 28.64 8.89
N ARG A 338 -11.64 27.95 7.77
CA ARG A 338 -10.98 28.50 6.59
C ARG A 338 -11.83 28.21 5.35
N PRO A 339 -11.92 29.15 4.40
CA PRO A 339 -12.42 28.84 3.08
C PRO A 339 -11.63 27.67 2.46
N MET A 340 -12.35 26.75 1.84
CA MET A 340 -11.74 25.65 1.10
C MET A 340 -10.86 26.22 -0.01
N ALA A 341 -9.62 25.73 -0.10
CA ALA A 341 -8.72 26.14 -1.17
C ALA A 341 -9.19 25.60 -2.53
N SER A 342 -8.75 26.26 -3.60
CA SER A 342 -9.08 25.92 -4.97
C SER A 342 -7.81 25.68 -5.79
N SER A 343 -7.93 24.85 -6.82
CA SER A 343 -6.91 24.74 -7.85
C SER A 343 -6.77 26.06 -8.60
N SER A 344 -5.52 26.49 -8.80
CA SER A 344 -5.21 27.66 -9.62
C SER A 344 -5.54 27.46 -11.10
N ASP A 345 -5.66 28.55 -11.85
CA ASP A 345 -5.78 28.52 -13.30
C ASP A 345 -4.45 28.25 -14.05
N SER A 346 -3.34 28.09 -13.32
CA SER A 346 -2.02 27.81 -13.87
C SER A 346 -1.94 26.47 -14.59
N GLN A 347 -0.84 26.25 -15.33
CA GLN A 347 -0.55 24.93 -15.93
C GLN A 347 -0.53 23.81 -14.88
N HIS A 348 -0.06 24.10 -13.67
CA HIS A 348 0.05 23.15 -12.58
C HIS A 348 -1.31 22.86 -11.95
N GLY A 349 -2.18 23.87 -11.81
CA GLY A 349 -3.55 23.64 -11.32
C GLY A 349 -4.40 22.78 -12.26
N LYS A 350 -4.09 22.82 -13.56
CA LYS A 350 -4.71 22.00 -14.62
C LYS A 350 -4.02 20.65 -14.86
N ALA A 351 -2.89 20.40 -14.22
CA ALA A 351 -2.14 19.15 -14.37
C ALA A 351 -2.89 17.95 -13.76
N MET A 352 -2.49 16.75 -14.16
CA MET A 352 -3.15 15.52 -13.73
C MET A 352 -2.88 15.24 -12.24
N ALA A 353 -3.94 14.95 -11.48
CA ALA A 353 -3.85 14.48 -10.08
C ALA A 353 -4.23 12.99 -9.93
N SER A 354 -4.35 12.29 -11.06
CA SER A 354 -4.54 10.85 -11.21
C SER A 354 -4.28 10.44 -12.68
N ASP A 355 -4.03 9.16 -12.96
CA ASP A 355 -3.93 8.67 -14.35
C ASP A 355 -5.32 8.50 -14.98
N ARG A 356 -5.82 9.59 -15.56
CA ARG A 356 -7.15 9.62 -16.22
C ARG A 356 -7.22 8.78 -17.48
N SER A 357 -6.08 8.39 -18.05
CA SER A 357 -6.01 7.54 -19.25
C SER A 357 -6.04 6.05 -18.93
N TYR A 358 -5.89 5.67 -17.65
CA TYR A 358 -5.78 4.27 -17.24
C TYR A 358 -6.97 3.39 -17.64
N PRO A 359 -8.24 3.81 -17.46
CA PRO A 359 -9.40 3.00 -17.85
C PRO A 359 -9.40 2.59 -19.32
N ASP A 360 -9.00 3.49 -20.21
CA ASP A 360 -8.88 3.19 -21.64
C ASP A 360 -7.68 2.27 -21.89
N ASN A 361 -6.53 2.59 -21.29
CA ASN A 361 -5.29 1.82 -21.46
C ASN A 361 -5.44 0.35 -21.03
N VAL A 362 -6.16 0.08 -19.93
CA VAL A 362 -6.33 -1.31 -19.43
C VAL A 362 -7.27 -2.13 -20.32
N CYS A 363 -8.21 -1.49 -21.02
CA CYS A 363 -9.11 -2.13 -21.97
C CYS A 363 -8.48 -2.41 -23.34
N GLU A 364 -7.35 -1.77 -23.68
CA GLU A 364 -6.61 -2.02 -24.93
C GLU A 364 -5.93 -3.42 -24.94
N CYS A 365 -6.71 -4.50 -25.05
CA CYS A 365 -6.27 -5.90 -25.03
C CYS A 365 -6.11 -6.53 -26.44
N GLY A 366 -5.87 -5.71 -27.48
CA GLY A 366 -5.78 -6.13 -28.88
C GLY A 366 -4.62 -7.09 -29.19
N ASN A 367 -4.52 -7.54 -30.45
CA ASN A 367 -3.38 -8.34 -30.93
C ASN A 367 -2.25 -7.46 -31.52
N ASP A 368 -2.34 -6.14 -31.37
CA ASP A 368 -1.36 -5.16 -31.84
C ASP A 368 -0.23 -4.97 -30.81
N LYS A 369 0.80 -4.19 -31.19
CA LYS A 369 1.92 -3.85 -30.28
C LYS A 369 1.44 -3.25 -28.96
N LYS A 370 0.28 -2.58 -28.93
CA LYS A 370 -0.32 -2.01 -27.71
C LYS A 370 -0.91 -3.09 -26.79
N GLY A 371 -1.51 -4.14 -27.33
CA GLY A 371 -1.97 -5.29 -26.55
C GLY A 371 -0.85 -6.13 -25.92
N SER A 372 0.38 -6.01 -26.45
CA SER A 372 1.59 -6.61 -25.85
C SER A 372 2.19 -5.79 -24.68
N ALA A 373 1.64 -4.62 -24.37
CA ALA A 373 2.08 -3.83 -23.22
C ALA A 373 1.43 -4.31 -21.92
N VAL A 374 2.13 -4.13 -20.79
CA VAL A 374 1.57 -4.32 -19.45
C VAL A 374 0.67 -3.12 -19.08
N SER A 375 -0.35 -3.33 -18.25
CA SER A 375 -1.27 -2.26 -17.83
C SER A 375 -0.61 -1.21 -16.94
N ARG A 376 0.26 -1.65 -16.03
CA ARG A 376 1.02 -0.81 -15.11
C ARG A 376 2.29 -1.52 -14.64
N CYS A 377 3.33 -0.76 -14.33
CA CYS A 377 4.55 -1.25 -13.69
C CYS A 377 5.28 -0.12 -12.93
N ASN A 378 6.21 -0.49 -12.05
CA ASN A 378 7.01 0.49 -11.31
C ASN A 378 8.04 1.21 -12.20
N ALA A 379 8.43 0.62 -13.33
CA ALA A 379 9.42 1.18 -14.25
C ALA A 379 8.87 2.29 -15.16
N ASP A 380 7.58 2.63 -15.07
CA ASP A 380 6.99 3.74 -15.84
C ASP A 380 7.70 5.07 -15.52
N THR A 381 8.03 5.83 -16.56
CA THR A 381 8.78 7.09 -16.44
C THR A 381 7.95 8.30 -16.87
N LYS A 382 6.63 8.19 -16.96
CA LYS A 382 5.72 9.31 -17.29
C LYS A 382 5.55 10.29 -16.12
N GLY A 383 5.17 11.52 -16.46
CA GLY A 383 4.80 12.56 -15.50
C GLY A 383 5.97 13.24 -14.80
N GLU A 384 5.62 14.01 -13.77
CA GLU A 384 6.52 14.79 -12.92
C GLU A 384 7.53 13.89 -12.18
N LEU A 385 8.71 14.43 -11.84
CA LEU A 385 9.82 13.70 -11.24
C LEU A 385 9.50 13.02 -9.91
N CYS A 386 8.49 13.47 -9.16
CA CYS A 386 8.08 12.78 -7.94
C CYS A 386 7.50 11.38 -8.21
N ASN A 387 6.86 11.17 -9.37
CA ASN A 387 6.28 9.89 -9.77
C ASN A 387 7.38 8.85 -9.99
N ARG A 388 7.22 7.69 -9.35
CA ARG A 388 8.18 6.57 -9.41
C ARG A 388 9.59 6.95 -8.98
N SER A 389 9.74 7.96 -8.10
CA SER A 389 11.05 8.44 -7.65
C SER A 389 11.77 7.50 -6.69
N GLU A 390 11.05 6.59 -6.01
CA GLU A 390 11.57 5.66 -5.00
C GLU A 390 12.52 6.32 -3.98
N GLY A 391 12.24 7.57 -3.61
CA GLY A 391 13.03 8.31 -2.62
C GLY A 391 14.24 9.05 -3.19
N LYS A 392 14.40 9.13 -4.53
CA LYS A 392 15.37 10.04 -5.18
C LYS A 392 15.05 11.52 -5.03
N VAL A 393 13.84 11.84 -4.58
CA VAL A 393 13.43 13.18 -4.14
C VAL A 393 12.71 13.06 -2.80
N LEU A 394 12.72 14.13 -2.01
CA LEU A 394 11.93 14.21 -0.79
C LEU A 394 10.56 14.82 -1.11
N ILE A 395 9.52 14.00 -1.23
CA ILE A 395 8.16 14.48 -1.42
C ILE A 395 7.66 15.12 -0.11
N LEU A 396 7.12 16.34 -0.20
CA LEU A 396 6.63 17.12 0.94
C LEU A 396 5.09 17.15 0.98
N ALA A 397 4.45 17.36 -0.18
CA ALA A 397 3.01 17.33 -0.32
C ALA A 397 2.58 16.87 -1.73
N THR A 398 1.36 16.36 -1.85
CA THR A 398 0.79 15.86 -3.11
C THR A 398 -0.69 16.22 -3.20
N VAL A 399 -1.19 16.46 -4.41
CA VAL A 399 -2.62 16.62 -4.72
C VAL A 399 -3.12 15.38 -5.42
N HIS A 400 -4.27 14.86 -5.00
CA HIS A 400 -4.91 13.67 -5.59
C HIS A 400 -6.34 13.96 -5.97
N ASP A 401 -6.79 13.44 -7.12
CA ASP A 401 -8.22 13.38 -7.44
C ASP A 401 -8.92 12.44 -6.43
N THR A 402 -10.14 12.81 -6.03
CA THR A 402 -11.09 11.92 -5.35
C THR A 402 -12.13 11.46 -6.36
N PHE A 403 -12.67 10.27 -6.15
CA PHE A 403 -13.51 9.62 -7.15
C PHE A 403 -14.94 9.53 -6.66
N GLN A 404 -15.90 9.60 -7.58
CA GLN A 404 -17.29 9.32 -7.27
C GLN A 404 -17.42 7.88 -6.76
N ARG A 405 -18.03 7.71 -5.60
CA ARG A 405 -18.39 6.43 -5.03
C ARG A 405 -19.61 5.89 -5.78
N ALA A 406 -19.58 4.60 -6.12
CA ALA A 406 -20.72 3.97 -6.77
C ALA A 406 -21.99 4.08 -5.91
N ALA A 407 -23.10 4.49 -6.55
CA ALA A 407 -24.41 4.62 -5.91
C ALA A 407 -24.95 3.27 -5.45
N GLU A 408 -24.70 2.24 -6.26
CA GLU A 408 -24.96 0.84 -5.93
C GLU A 408 -23.73 0.00 -6.23
N LYS A 409 -23.51 -1.04 -5.41
CA LYS A 409 -22.45 -2.03 -5.62
C LYS A 409 -23.06 -3.44 -5.70
N GLY A 410 -22.35 -4.36 -6.31
CA GLY A 410 -22.66 -5.78 -6.30
C GLY A 410 -21.37 -6.58 -6.32
N SER A 411 -21.29 -7.61 -5.48
CA SER A 411 -20.10 -8.46 -5.37
C SER A 411 -20.43 -9.89 -5.77
N TYR A 412 -19.52 -10.52 -6.50
CA TYR A 412 -19.71 -11.82 -7.14
C TYR A 412 -18.49 -12.70 -6.93
N TRP A 413 -18.74 -13.97 -6.65
CA TRP A 413 -17.75 -15.03 -6.76
C TRP A 413 -17.90 -15.71 -8.12
N VAL A 414 -16.92 -15.52 -8.99
CA VAL A 414 -16.84 -16.19 -10.29
C VAL A 414 -15.91 -17.38 -10.13
N ALA A 415 -16.35 -18.57 -10.53
CA ALA A 415 -15.50 -19.74 -10.61
C ALA A 415 -15.47 -20.26 -12.04
N CYS A 416 -14.28 -20.64 -12.51
CA CYS A 416 -14.08 -21.21 -13.84
C CYS A 416 -13.34 -22.54 -13.72
N LYS A 417 -13.72 -23.49 -14.57
CA LYS A 417 -13.12 -24.82 -14.65
C LYS A 417 -11.67 -24.78 -15.12
N ASP A 418 -11.39 -23.96 -16.12
CA ASP A 418 -10.07 -23.83 -16.75
C ASP A 418 -9.67 -22.36 -16.91
N PHE A 419 -8.35 -22.13 -16.93
CA PHE A 419 -7.79 -20.78 -16.95
C PHE A 419 -8.04 -20.05 -18.27
N GLU A 420 -8.15 -20.78 -19.38
CA GLU A 420 -8.51 -20.22 -20.69
C GLU A 420 -9.87 -19.50 -20.62
N THR A 421 -10.87 -20.17 -20.05
CA THR A 421 -12.19 -19.58 -19.80
C THR A 421 -12.10 -18.36 -18.89
N THR A 422 -11.23 -18.39 -17.87
CA THR A 422 -11.01 -17.25 -16.96
C THR A 422 -10.39 -16.05 -17.68
N LEU A 423 -9.39 -16.27 -18.55
CA LEU A 423 -8.76 -15.21 -19.36
C LEU A 423 -9.73 -14.60 -20.37
N ARG A 424 -10.55 -15.44 -21.02
CA ARG A 424 -11.63 -14.99 -21.91
C ARG A 424 -12.65 -14.15 -21.15
N PHE A 425 -13.09 -14.60 -19.97
CA PHE A 425 -14.01 -13.83 -19.13
C PHE A 425 -13.44 -12.44 -18.81
N ARG A 426 -12.16 -12.35 -18.40
CA ARG A 426 -11.51 -11.06 -18.17
C ARG A 426 -11.59 -10.15 -19.40
N LYS A 427 -11.17 -10.65 -20.55
CA LYS A 427 -11.02 -9.84 -21.76
C LYS A 427 -12.36 -9.49 -22.41
N GLU A 428 -13.20 -10.49 -22.66
CA GLU A 428 -14.45 -10.37 -23.42
C GLU A 428 -15.60 -9.75 -22.61
N VAL A 429 -15.56 -9.83 -21.27
CA VAL A 429 -16.65 -9.36 -20.41
C VAL A 429 -16.26 -8.11 -19.64
N CYS A 430 -15.12 -8.17 -18.96
CA CYS A 430 -14.75 -7.16 -17.96
C CYS A 430 -13.92 -6.01 -18.51
N LEU A 431 -13.08 -6.26 -19.52
CA LEU A 431 -12.22 -5.27 -20.18
C LEU A 431 -12.75 -4.85 -21.56
N ASP A 432 -14.01 -5.19 -21.86
CA ASP A 432 -14.70 -4.85 -23.12
C ASP A 432 -14.80 -3.33 -23.33
N ASN A 433 -15.03 -2.58 -22.25
CA ASN A 433 -15.28 -1.14 -22.31
C ASN A 433 -14.79 -0.43 -21.03
N ALA A 434 -14.08 0.69 -21.21
CA ALA A 434 -13.53 1.50 -20.12
C ALA A 434 -14.60 2.09 -19.19
N LYS A 435 -15.80 2.36 -19.71
CA LYS A 435 -16.87 2.99 -18.91
C LYS A 435 -17.45 2.07 -17.83
N ASP A 436 -17.60 0.79 -18.14
CA ASP A 436 -18.28 -0.20 -17.28
C ASP A 436 -17.31 -1.24 -16.70
N LEU A 437 -16.04 -0.86 -16.55
CA LEU A 437 -15.04 -1.59 -15.78
C LEU A 437 -15.57 -1.94 -14.38
N PRO A 438 -15.37 -3.19 -13.91
CA PRO A 438 -15.57 -3.53 -12.50
C PRO A 438 -14.78 -2.59 -11.58
N ILE A 439 -15.26 -2.43 -10.33
CA ILE A 439 -14.49 -1.73 -9.29
C ILE A 439 -13.22 -2.53 -8.98
N SER A 440 -13.34 -3.84 -8.83
CA SER A 440 -12.23 -4.76 -8.55
C SER A 440 -12.48 -6.14 -9.16
N MET A 441 -11.38 -6.83 -9.47
CA MET A 441 -11.38 -8.21 -9.96
C MET A 441 -10.14 -8.93 -9.46
N GLU A 442 -10.32 -9.79 -8.47
CA GLU A 442 -9.22 -10.41 -7.75
C GLU A 442 -9.19 -11.92 -7.98
N TYR A 443 -8.18 -12.40 -8.70
CA TYR A 443 -8.05 -13.80 -9.09
C TYR A 443 -7.27 -14.62 -8.05
N MET A 444 -7.65 -15.88 -7.88
CA MET A 444 -6.98 -16.91 -7.07
C MET A 444 -7.07 -18.26 -7.78
N ASP A 445 -5.97 -18.99 -7.85
CA ASP A 445 -5.94 -20.38 -8.32
C ASP A 445 -6.30 -21.40 -7.22
N ARG A 446 -6.33 -22.68 -7.60
CA ARG A 446 -6.67 -23.81 -6.71
C ARG A 446 -5.78 -23.85 -5.47
N ASP A 447 -4.47 -23.79 -5.66
CA ASP A 447 -3.49 -23.82 -4.57
C ASP A 447 -3.70 -22.63 -3.62
N THR A 448 -3.96 -21.43 -4.16
CA THR A 448 -4.27 -20.26 -3.36
C THR A 448 -5.52 -20.47 -2.52
N PHE A 449 -6.61 -20.94 -3.13
CA PHE A 449 -7.85 -21.19 -2.40
C PHE A 449 -7.68 -22.22 -1.29
N ASP A 450 -7.01 -23.34 -1.57
CA ASP A 450 -6.84 -24.42 -0.60
C ASP A 450 -5.96 -24.00 0.57
N ILE A 451 -4.86 -23.29 0.30
CA ILE A 451 -3.96 -22.79 1.35
C ILE A 451 -4.63 -21.69 2.17
N VAL A 452 -5.39 -20.78 1.55
CA VAL A 452 -6.14 -19.77 2.29
C VAL A 452 -7.21 -20.41 3.17
N ASP A 453 -7.98 -21.37 2.67
CA ASP A 453 -8.98 -22.07 3.49
C ASP A 453 -8.32 -22.91 4.59
N ARG A 454 -7.10 -23.44 4.39
CA ARG A 454 -6.41 -24.22 5.42
C ARG A 454 -5.73 -23.36 6.48
N SER A 455 -5.03 -22.30 6.06
CA SER A 455 -4.05 -21.57 6.89
C SER A 455 -4.42 -20.10 7.12
N GLY A 456 -5.49 -19.60 6.52
CA GLY A 456 -5.92 -18.20 6.62
C GLY A 456 -7.17 -17.94 7.48
N ARG A 457 -7.85 -18.98 7.97
CA ARG A 457 -9.20 -18.85 8.57
C ARG A 457 -9.27 -17.93 9.77
N ILE A 458 -8.33 -18.04 10.71
CA ILE A 458 -8.34 -17.23 11.92
C ILE A 458 -8.17 -15.76 11.56
N LEU A 459 -7.16 -15.45 10.73
CA LEU A 459 -6.87 -14.10 10.30
C LEU A 459 -8.04 -13.50 9.50
N ALA A 460 -8.62 -14.28 8.58
CA ALA A 460 -9.73 -13.83 7.74
C ALA A 460 -11.01 -13.56 8.57
N ASN A 461 -11.34 -14.45 9.52
CA ASN A 461 -12.47 -14.23 10.42
C ASN A 461 -12.24 -13.03 11.34
N LEU A 462 -11.01 -12.80 11.80
CA LEU A 462 -10.75 -11.60 12.58
C LEU A 462 -10.96 -10.34 11.73
N ILE A 463 -10.35 -10.27 10.54
CA ILE A 463 -10.52 -9.14 9.62
C ILE A 463 -12.00 -8.86 9.35
N LYS A 464 -12.81 -9.91 9.18
CA LYS A 464 -14.26 -9.77 8.99
C LYS A 464 -14.96 -9.15 10.21
N VAL A 465 -14.58 -9.52 11.43
CA VAL A 465 -15.23 -9.03 12.66
C VAL A 465 -14.77 -7.64 13.06
N ILE A 466 -13.46 -7.39 12.99
CA ILE A 466 -12.86 -6.16 13.53
C ILE A 466 -12.49 -5.14 12.46
N GLY A 467 -12.56 -5.52 11.19
CA GLY A 467 -12.09 -4.73 10.07
C GLY A 467 -10.57 -4.66 9.96
N MET A 468 -10.10 -3.91 8.97
CA MET A 468 -8.70 -3.61 8.71
C MET A 468 -8.24 -2.31 9.41
N GLY A 469 -8.76 -2.03 10.62
CA GLY A 469 -8.55 -0.75 11.33
C GLY A 469 -7.39 -0.74 12.32
N SER A 470 -7.31 0.31 13.14
CA SER A 470 -6.26 0.53 14.14
C SER A 470 -6.08 -0.62 15.14
N MET A 471 -7.16 -1.31 15.50
CA MET A 471 -7.08 -2.48 16.39
C MET A 471 -6.26 -3.62 15.77
N MET A 472 -6.34 -3.81 14.45
CA MET A 472 -5.50 -4.76 13.72
C MET A 472 -4.02 -4.35 13.79
N GLY A 473 -3.73 -3.06 13.66
CA GLY A 473 -2.38 -2.52 13.82
C GLY A 473 -1.80 -2.75 15.22
N SER A 474 -2.60 -2.63 16.27
CA SER A 474 -2.17 -2.94 17.65
C SER A 474 -1.83 -4.41 17.83
N LEU A 475 -2.64 -5.31 17.29
CA LEU A 475 -2.40 -6.76 17.33
C LEU A 475 -1.14 -7.13 16.53
N TRP A 476 -0.91 -6.46 15.40
CA TRP A 476 0.33 -6.57 14.62
C TRP A 476 1.57 -6.16 15.43
N ASN A 477 1.50 -5.07 16.19
CA ASN A 477 2.61 -4.65 17.04
C ASN A 477 2.89 -5.64 18.18
N ILE A 478 1.86 -6.31 18.72
CA ILE A 478 2.04 -7.36 19.74
C ILE A 478 2.78 -8.56 19.15
N LYS A 479 2.41 -9.01 17.94
CA LYS A 479 3.13 -10.05 17.20
C LYS A 479 4.61 -9.74 17.10
N LEU A 480 4.94 -8.55 16.56
CA LEU A 480 6.31 -8.16 16.32
C LEU A 480 7.13 -8.16 17.61
N LYS A 481 6.51 -7.84 18.76
CA LYS A 481 7.15 -7.95 20.07
C LYS A 481 7.42 -9.38 20.50
N ILE A 482 6.50 -10.32 20.23
CA ILE A 482 6.69 -11.75 20.53
C ILE A 482 7.80 -12.33 19.65
N GLU A 483 7.78 -12.02 18.36
CA GLU A 483 8.78 -12.52 17.40
C GLU A 483 10.16 -11.89 17.60
N ALA A 484 10.24 -10.74 18.27
CA ALA A 484 11.48 -10.08 18.65
C ALA A 484 12.04 -10.56 20.01
N MET A 485 11.40 -11.53 20.68
CA MET A 485 11.92 -12.06 21.94
C MET A 485 13.25 -12.81 21.72
N PRO A 486 14.21 -12.68 22.65
CA PRO A 486 15.57 -13.19 22.46
C PRO A 486 15.70 -14.69 22.78
N PHE A 487 14.91 -15.54 22.11
CA PHE A 487 15.05 -16.99 22.21
C PHE A 487 14.85 -17.68 20.85
N ASP A 488 15.49 -18.84 20.69
CA ASP A 488 15.46 -19.60 19.44
C ASP A 488 14.03 -20.04 19.08
N GLY A 489 13.58 -19.68 17.88
CA GLY A 489 12.24 -20.01 17.38
C GLY A 489 11.13 -19.02 17.76
N ALA A 490 11.44 -17.92 18.48
CA ALA A 490 10.47 -16.86 18.77
C ALA A 490 9.80 -16.30 17.51
N GLU A 491 10.56 -16.17 16.43
CA GLU A 491 10.11 -15.72 15.11
C GLU A 491 9.14 -16.68 14.38
N LEU A 492 9.06 -17.94 14.82
CA LEU A 492 8.23 -19.00 14.21
C LEU A 492 7.00 -19.35 15.05
N ILE A 493 7.03 -19.05 16.36
CA ILE A 493 6.05 -19.58 17.32
C ILE A 493 4.61 -19.20 16.95
N CYS A 494 4.42 -17.95 16.54
CA CYS A 494 3.12 -17.43 16.18
C CYS A 494 2.56 -18.09 14.91
N ASP A 495 3.40 -18.28 13.88
CA ASP A 495 3.04 -19.00 12.66
C ASP A 495 2.74 -20.49 12.93
N LYS A 496 3.52 -21.17 13.80
CA LYS A 496 3.27 -22.58 14.18
C LYS A 496 1.96 -22.78 14.95
N LEU A 497 1.66 -21.86 15.88
CA LEU A 497 0.37 -21.86 16.59
C LEU A 497 -0.79 -21.64 15.60
N LEU A 498 -0.66 -20.64 14.73
CA LEU A 498 -1.64 -20.38 13.68
C LEU A 498 -1.91 -21.60 12.80
N HIS A 499 -0.86 -22.23 12.29
CA HIS A 499 -0.97 -23.41 11.46
C HIS A 499 -1.78 -24.52 12.16
N THR A 500 -1.51 -24.75 13.45
CA THR A 500 -2.18 -25.77 14.26
C THR A 500 -3.66 -25.48 14.47
N PHE A 501 -4.02 -24.23 14.77
CA PHE A 501 -5.39 -23.88 15.19
C PHE A 501 -6.30 -23.42 14.04
N ASN A 502 -5.76 -23.05 12.88
CA ASN A 502 -6.58 -22.51 11.77
C ASN A 502 -7.68 -23.48 11.33
N VAL A 503 -7.39 -24.78 11.28
CA VAL A 503 -8.33 -25.81 10.80
C VAL A 503 -9.54 -25.98 11.76
N MET A 504 -9.38 -25.58 13.02
CA MET A 504 -10.45 -25.59 14.03
C MET A 504 -11.39 -24.37 13.88
N CYS A 505 -10.95 -23.32 13.21
CA CYS A 505 -11.75 -22.14 12.93
C CYS A 505 -12.71 -22.42 11.76
N PRO A 506 -13.96 -21.89 11.78
CA PRO A 506 -14.87 -22.01 10.65
C PRO A 506 -14.30 -21.40 9.37
N ALA A 507 -14.63 -22.01 8.22
CA ALA A 507 -14.32 -21.42 6.92
C ALA A 507 -14.92 -20.02 6.81
N ILE A 508 -14.13 -19.06 6.31
CA ILE A 508 -14.57 -17.68 6.16
C ILE A 508 -15.59 -17.53 5.02
N LEU A 509 -15.43 -18.32 3.95
CA LEU A 509 -16.35 -18.32 2.83
C LEU A 509 -17.66 -19.04 3.20
N PRO A 510 -18.82 -18.41 2.97
CA PRO A 510 -20.12 -19.08 3.02
C PRO A 510 -20.17 -20.39 2.22
N LYS A 511 -21.03 -21.32 2.66
CA LYS A 511 -21.18 -22.65 2.04
C LYS A 511 -21.44 -22.59 0.52
N LYS A 512 -22.18 -21.59 0.04
CA LYS A 512 -22.46 -21.41 -1.39
C LYS A 512 -21.18 -21.17 -2.21
N PHE A 513 -20.28 -20.30 -1.74
CA PHE A 513 -19.01 -20.05 -2.40
C PHE A 513 -18.05 -21.22 -2.22
N MET A 514 -18.04 -21.86 -1.05
CA MET A 514 -17.21 -23.06 -0.83
C MET A 514 -17.60 -24.23 -1.73
N LYS A 515 -18.91 -24.42 -1.98
CA LYS A 515 -19.40 -25.49 -2.86
C LYS A 515 -18.87 -25.30 -4.29
N VAL A 516 -19.07 -24.11 -4.85
CA VAL A 516 -18.64 -23.76 -6.21
C VAL A 516 -17.11 -23.65 -6.31
N GLY A 517 -16.48 -23.09 -5.28
CA GLY A 517 -15.04 -22.97 -5.16
C GLY A 517 -14.31 -24.30 -5.16
N LYS A 518 -14.91 -25.36 -4.59
CA LYS A 518 -14.34 -26.71 -4.60
C LYS A 518 -14.56 -27.48 -5.91
N SER A 519 -15.52 -27.07 -6.74
CA SER A 519 -15.82 -27.77 -8.01
C SER A 519 -15.01 -27.26 -9.20
N MET A 520 -14.24 -26.18 -9.04
CA MET A 520 -13.52 -25.49 -10.12
C MET A 520 -12.17 -24.98 -9.60
N ASP A 521 -11.22 -24.74 -10.50
CA ASP A 521 -9.82 -24.47 -10.12
C ASP A 521 -9.43 -22.99 -10.17
N HIS A 522 -10.25 -22.15 -10.79
CA HIS A 522 -9.96 -20.73 -10.98
C HIS A 522 -11.07 -19.88 -10.41
N HIS A 523 -10.71 -18.88 -9.60
CA HIS A 523 -11.67 -18.07 -8.88
C HIS A 523 -11.39 -16.58 -9.06
N VAL A 524 -12.45 -15.79 -9.18
CA VAL A 524 -12.37 -14.33 -9.20
C VAL A 524 -13.39 -13.76 -8.21
N ALA A 525 -12.91 -13.06 -7.19
CA ALA A 525 -13.74 -12.19 -6.36
C ALA A 525 -13.86 -10.84 -7.07
N MET A 526 -15.08 -10.50 -7.52
CA MET A 526 -15.33 -9.32 -8.34
C MET A 526 -16.35 -8.40 -7.68
N THR A 527 -16.10 -7.09 -7.75
CA THR A 527 -17.08 -6.07 -7.34
C THR A 527 -17.37 -5.16 -8.53
N VAL A 528 -18.65 -4.92 -8.78
CA VAL A 528 -19.17 -4.02 -9.83
C VAL A 528 -19.89 -2.84 -9.19
N GLY A 529 -19.93 -1.71 -9.89
CA GLY A 529 -20.56 -0.48 -9.38
C GLY A 529 -21.44 0.19 -10.43
N GLU A 530 -22.48 0.88 -9.96
CA GLU A 530 -23.29 1.81 -10.75
C GLU A 530 -22.84 3.24 -10.47
N PHE A 531 -22.53 4.00 -11.52
CA PHE A 531 -22.00 5.36 -11.42
C PHE A 531 -22.93 6.41 -12.06
N GLY A 532 -24.06 5.98 -12.64
CA GLY A 532 -25.15 6.85 -13.10
C GLY A 532 -25.49 6.67 -14.57
N GLU A 533 -24.67 5.97 -15.37
CA GLU A 533 -24.92 5.75 -16.80
C GLU A 533 -25.36 4.31 -17.11
N GLY A 534 -25.66 3.47 -16.12
CA GLY A 534 -26.07 2.08 -16.31
C GLY A 534 -24.90 1.11 -16.50
N GLU A 535 -23.73 1.43 -15.93
CA GLU A 535 -22.51 0.61 -16.02
C GLU A 535 -22.74 -0.81 -15.49
N LYS A 536 -23.36 -0.92 -14.32
CA LYS A 536 -23.60 -2.21 -13.65
C LYS A 536 -24.49 -3.09 -14.51
N ALA A 537 -25.58 -2.54 -15.04
CA ALA A 537 -26.53 -3.29 -15.85
C ALA A 537 -25.90 -3.86 -17.13
N ARG A 538 -25.09 -3.05 -17.84
CA ARG A 538 -24.38 -3.50 -19.06
C ARG A 538 -23.40 -4.63 -18.78
N LEU A 539 -22.58 -4.49 -17.73
CA LEU A 539 -21.61 -5.51 -17.35
C LEU A 539 -22.30 -6.82 -16.94
N LEU A 540 -23.36 -6.76 -16.13
CA LEU A 540 -24.12 -7.95 -15.72
C LEU A 540 -24.79 -8.65 -16.91
N LEU A 541 -25.26 -7.89 -17.91
CA LEU A 541 -25.79 -8.47 -19.14
C LEU A 541 -24.72 -9.25 -19.91
N ARG A 542 -23.51 -8.70 -20.06
CA ARG A 542 -22.38 -9.41 -20.68
C ARG A 542 -21.99 -10.66 -19.88
N MET A 543 -21.95 -10.59 -18.55
CA MET A 543 -21.68 -11.74 -17.69
C MET A 543 -22.70 -12.87 -17.92
N LYS A 544 -24.00 -12.55 -17.92
CA LYS A 544 -25.07 -13.54 -18.16
C LYS A 544 -24.93 -14.21 -19.53
N LYS A 545 -24.65 -13.41 -20.57
CA LYS A 545 -24.41 -13.93 -21.92
C LYS A 545 -23.21 -14.87 -21.96
N PHE A 546 -22.10 -14.48 -21.35
CA PHE A 546 -20.89 -15.29 -21.32
C PHE A 546 -21.08 -16.61 -20.57
N VAL A 547 -21.83 -16.62 -19.47
CA VAL A 547 -22.17 -17.87 -18.74
C VAL A 547 -22.99 -18.81 -19.61
N ALA A 548 -24.00 -18.30 -20.34
CA ALA A 548 -24.81 -19.11 -21.24
C ALA A 548 -23.99 -19.73 -22.40
N GLU A 549 -23.03 -18.98 -22.94
CA GLU A 549 -22.14 -19.45 -24.01
C GLU A 549 -21.05 -20.44 -23.54
N ASN A 550 -20.80 -20.51 -22.23
CA ASN A 550 -19.75 -21.35 -21.64
C ASN A 550 -20.32 -22.25 -20.52
N GLU A 551 -21.53 -22.79 -20.74
CA GLU A 551 -22.22 -23.65 -19.77
C GLU A 551 -21.33 -24.80 -19.26
N GLY A 552 -21.33 -25.02 -17.93
CA GLY A 552 -20.51 -26.04 -17.28
C GLY A 552 -19.03 -25.70 -17.13
N LYS A 553 -18.55 -24.57 -17.70
CA LYS A 553 -17.17 -24.09 -17.52
C LYS A 553 -17.05 -22.90 -16.58
N ILE A 554 -18.13 -22.16 -16.34
CA ILE A 554 -18.15 -20.99 -15.47
C ILE A 554 -19.43 -20.97 -14.63
N GLU A 555 -19.30 -20.58 -13.37
CA GLU A 555 -20.43 -20.34 -12.47
C GLU A 555 -20.21 -19.01 -11.72
N ILE A 556 -21.26 -18.21 -11.59
CA ILE A 556 -21.23 -16.90 -10.94
C ILE A 556 -22.25 -16.88 -9.81
N VAL A 557 -21.78 -16.60 -8.60
CA VAL A 557 -22.61 -16.54 -7.40
C VAL A 557 -22.56 -15.13 -6.82
N GLU A 558 -23.71 -14.50 -6.67
CA GLU A 558 -23.84 -13.16 -6.06
C GLU A 558 -23.78 -13.23 -4.52
N CYS A 559 -23.26 -12.18 -3.90
CA CYS A 559 -23.30 -11.97 -2.45
C CYS A 559 -24.72 -11.61 -1.98
N ASP A 560 -25.18 -12.18 -0.86
CA ASP A 560 -26.52 -11.89 -0.31
C ASP A 560 -26.52 -10.68 0.65
N GLY A 561 -25.39 -9.98 0.77
CA GLY A 561 -25.22 -8.82 1.62
C GLY A 561 -23.77 -8.60 2.09
N SER A 562 -23.58 -7.58 2.92
CA SER A 562 -22.25 -7.10 3.33
C SER A 562 -21.36 -8.15 4.01
N SER A 563 -21.95 -9.10 4.74
CA SER A 563 -21.20 -10.19 5.39
C SER A 563 -20.49 -11.09 4.37
N ASP A 564 -21.14 -11.39 3.24
CA ASP A 564 -20.55 -12.16 2.15
C ASP A 564 -19.41 -11.36 1.50
N GLU A 565 -19.64 -10.07 1.23
CA GLU A 565 -18.64 -9.18 0.62
C GLU A 565 -17.37 -9.07 1.48
N MET A 566 -17.54 -8.89 2.80
CA MET A 566 -16.43 -8.89 3.75
C MET A 566 -15.69 -10.23 3.76
N SER A 567 -16.40 -11.34 3.58
CA SER A 567 -15.80 -12.68 3.53
C SER A 567 -14.95 -12.88 2.29
N LEU A 568 -15.46 -12.49 1.10
CA LEU A 568 -14.69 -12.55 -0.15
C LEU A 568 -13.44 -11.67 -0.08
N THR A 569 -13.62 -10.45 0.42
CA THR A 569 -12.54 -9.47 0.58
C THR A 569 -11.46 -10.00 1.52
N ALA A 570 -11.86 -10.51 2.70
CA ALA A 570 -10.93 -11.08 3.66
C ALA A 570 -10.20 -12.30 3.08
N PHE A 571 -10.91 -13.22 2.41
CA PHE A 571 -10.31 -14.42 1.80
C PHE A 571 -9.18 -14.06 0.82
N ARG A 572 -9.40 -13.07 -0.06
CA ARG A 572 -8.38 -12.60 -1.00
C ARG A 572 -7.18 -11.93 -0.32
N PHE A 573 -7.42 -11.08 0.69
CA PHE A 573 -6.35 -10.32 1.33
C PHE A 573 -5.48 -11.16 2.28
N VAL A 574 -5.95 -12.34 2.69
CA VAL A 574 -5.15 -13.23 3.54
C VAL A 574 -4.26 -14.23 2.79
N ALA A 575 -4.18 -14.15 1.46
CA ALA A 575 -3.37 -15.07 0.63
C ALA A 575 -1.90 -15.14 1.06
N ALA A 576 -1.19 -14.00 1.02
CA ALA A 576 0.21 -13.93 1.46
C ALA A 576 0.43 -14.43 2.92
N PRO A 577 -0.41 -14.07 3.92
CA PRO A 577 -0.30 -14.67 5.25
C PRO A 577 -0.47 -16.17 5.31
N ALA A 578 -1.47 -16.67 4.58
CA ALA A 578 -1.79 -18.07 4.59
C ALA A 578 -0.63 -18.88 4.00
N PHE A 579 0.03 -18.36 2.96
CA PHE A 579 1.23 -18.96 2.37
C PHE A 579 2.36 -19.08 3.38
N ARG A 580 2.70 -17.99 4.09
CA ARG A 580 3.74 -18.02 5.13
C ARG A 580 3.38 -19.01 6.25
N THR A 581 2.17 -18.90 6.81
CA THR A 581 1.68 -19.80 7.88
C THR A 581 1.82 -21.26 7.45
N TRP A 582 1.47 -21.55 6.19
CA TRP A 582 1.57 -22.87 5.62
C TRP A 582 3.03 -23.32 5.50
N CYS A 583 3.92 -22.47 4.98
CA CYS A 583 5.35 -22.79 4.87
C CYS A 583 5.98 -23.11 6.22
N VAL A 584 5.74 -22.27 7.23
CA VAL A 584 6.29 -22.48 8.58
C VAL A 584 5.74 -23.76 9.21
N GLY A 585 4.44 -24.02 9.04
CA GLY A 585 3.78 -25.16 9.66
C GLY A 585 4.09 -26.50 9.03
N GLU A 586 4.32 -26.54 7.71
CA GLU A 586 4.76 -27.73 6.98
C GLU A 586 6.29 -27.91 6.99
N ASP A 587 7.00 -27.04 7.70
CA ASP A 587 8.46 -26.95 7.73
C ASP A 587 9.12 -26.89 6.33
N VAL A 588 8.58 -26.03 5.45
CA VAL A 588 9.10 -25.77 4.09
C VAL A 588 9.54 -24.32 3.90
N GLN A 589 10.27 -24.04 2.82
CA GLN A 589 10.75 -22.69 2.48
C GLN A 589 10.05 -22.17 1.23
N GLY A 590 10.06 -20.85 1.02
CA GLY A 590 9.41 -20.27 -0.16
C GLY A 590 9.75 -18.81 -0.40
N PHE A 591 9.30 -18.32 -1.56
CA PHE A 591 9.46 -16.93 -1.94
C PHE A 591 8.24 -16.42 -2.73
N SER A 592 8.08 -15.09 -2.70
CA SER A 592 7.10 -14.34 -3.50
C SER A 592 7.77 -13.52 -4.59
N VAL A 593 7.08 -13.37 -5.73
CA VAL A 593 7.42 -12.46 -6.83
C VAL A 593 6.20 -11.63 -7.24
N ASP A 594 6.43 -10.36 -7.56
CA ASP A 594 5.42 -9.40 -8.02
C ASP A 594 5.73 -8.95 -9.45
N TYR A 595 4.83 -9.20 -10.39
CA TYR A 595 5.05 -8.89 -11.80
C TYR A 595 3.79 -8.56 -12.58
N ALA A 596 3.94 -7.77 -13.64
CA ALA A 596 2.87 -7.47 -14.58
C ALA A 596 3.10 -8.26 -15.87
N LEU A 597 2.05 -8.90 -16.39
CA LEU A 597 2.07 -9.56 -17.69
C LEU A 597 1.41 -8.68 -18.77
N PRO A 598 1.76 -8.86 -20.05
CA PRO A 598 1.08 -8.19 -21.16
C PRO A 598 -0.44 -8.35 -21.10
N LYS A 599 -1.21 -7.32 -21.44
CA LYS A 599 -2.69 -7.32 -21.31
C LYS A 599 -3.37 -8.50 -22.02
N ASN A 600 -2.84 -8.94 -23.15
CA ASN A 600 -3.35 -10.07 -23.92
C ASN A 600 -2.82 -11.44 -23.46
N ALA A 601 -1.82 -11.48 -22.57
CA ALA A 601 -1.26 -12.69 -21.98
C ALA A 601 -1.90 -12.98 -20.61
N GLY A 602 -1.52 -14.09 -20.01
CA GLY A 602 -1.96 -14.41 -18.66
C GLY A 602 -1.55 -15.77 -18.16
N GLU A 603 -1.11 -16.68 -19.02
CA GLU A 603 -0.60 -18.00 -18.62
C GLU A 603 0.52 -17.89 -17.57
N ALA A 604 0.64 -18.93 -16.75
CA ALA A 604 1.66 -18.97 -15.73
C ALA A 604 3.02 -19.10 -16.41
N PRO A 605 4.01 -18.25 -16.07
CA PRO A 605 5.36 -18.39 -16.61
C PRO A 605 5.86 -19.82 -16.41
N PRO A 606 6.45 -20.45 -17.43
CA PRO A 606 6.92 -21.80 -17.28
C PRO A 606 8.06 -21.84 -16.26
N LEU A 607 8.01 -22.81 -15.35
CA LEU A 607 9.13 -23.10 -14.47
C LEU A 607 10.03 -24.06 -15.26
N LEU A 608 10.76 -23.53 -16.25
CA LEU A 608 11.57 -24.35 -17.13
C LEU A 608 12.61 -25.09 -16.31
N GLY A 609 12.55 -26.42 -16.41
CA GLY A 609 13.32 -27.36 -15.61
C GLY A 609 14.83 -27.29 -15.74
N LYS A 610 15.46 -26.30 -16.39
CA LYS A 610 16.93 -26.20 -16.50
C LYS A 610 17.44 -24.76 -16.45
N VAL A 611 18.36 -24.47 -15.53
CA VAL A 611 19.26 -23.31 -15.61
C VAL A 611 20.68 -23.84 -15.83
N GLY A 612 21.14 -23.83 -17.07
CA GLY A 612 22.38 -24.53 -17.45
C GLY A 612 22.17 -26.04 -17.47
N GLU A 613 23.05 -26.80 -16.82
CA GLU A 613 22.96 -28.27 -16.68
C GLU A 613 22.19 -28.74 -15.42
N ILE A 614 21.69 -27.81 -14.59
CA ILE A 614 21.04 -28.14 -13.31
C ILE A 614 19.53 -28.14 -13.48
N ASP A 615 18.89 -29.25 -13.11
CA ASP A 615 17.43 -29.35 -13.10
C ASP A 615 16.82 -28.36 -12.09
N GLN A 616 15.86 -27.54 -12.51
CA GLN A 616 15.14 -26.67 -11.58
C GLN A 616 14.21 -27.49 -10.70
N PRO A 617 14.22 -27.26 -9.38
CA PRO A 617 13.33 -27.97 -8.46
C PRO A 617 11.87 -27.61 -8.76
N VAL A 618 10.99 -28.59 -8.63
CA VAL A 618 9.54 -28.39 -8.77
C VAL A 618 9.00 -27.85 -7.44
N PRO A 619 8.22 -26.75 -7.45
CA PRO A 619 7.60 -26.25 -6.23
C PRO A 619 6.58 -27.26 -5.69
N LEU A 620 6.54 -27.41 -4.36
CA LEU A 620 5.52 -28.19 -3.66
C LEU A 620 4.14 -27.56 -3.80
N LYS A 621 4.11 -26.22 -3.80
CA LYS A 621 2.92 -25.38 -3.98
C LYS A 621 3.26 -24.13 -4.78
N ARG A 622 2.36 -23.73 -5.67
CA ARG A 622 2.48 -22.53 -6.49
C ARG A 622 1.17 -21.76 -6.39
N MET A 623 1.10 -20.84 -5.43
CA MET A 623 -0.05 -19.97 -5.28
C MET A 623 0.06 -18.82 -6.26
N ARG A 624 -0.92 -18.69 -7.13
CA ARG A 624 -1.03 -17.57 -8.06
C ARG A 624 -2.32 -16.79 -7.81
N TYR A 625 -2.16 -15.53 -7.42
CA TYR A 625 -3.27 -14.61 -7.24
C TYR A 625 -2.92 -13.25 -7.85
N SER A 626 -3.93 -12.53 -8.33
CA SER A 626 -3.68 -11.32 -9.13
C SER A 626 -4.75 -10.27 -9.00
N HIS A 627 -4.36 -9.01 -9.21
CA HIS A 627 -5.26 -7.96 -9.65
C HIS A 627 -5.60 -8.24 -11.12
N PHE A 628 -6.60 -9.08 -11.33
CA PHE A 628 -6.76 -9.85 -12.56
C PHE A 628 -6.99 -8.97 -13.77
N GLY A 629 -7.85 -7.96 -13.64
CA GLY A 629 -8.11 -6.96 -14.68
C GLY A 629 -6.86 -6.16 -15.09
N CYS A 630 -5.95 -5.91 -14.14
CA CYS A 630 -4.69 -5.21 -14.41
C CYS A 630 -3.59 -6.13 -14.96
N ASN A 631 -3.80 -7.45 -14.94
CA ASN A 631 -2.79 -8.48 -15.17
C ASN A 631 -1.53 -8.35 -14.31
N VAL A 632 -1.72 -7.91 -13.05
CA VAL A 632 -0.66 -7.81 -12.04
C VAL A 632 -0.74 -9.01 -11.12
N VAL A 633 0.29 -9.84 -11.16
CA VAL A 633 0.35 -11.17 -10.57
C VAL A 633 1.30 -11.17 -9.37
N HIS A 634 0.81 -11.75 -8.28
CA HIS A 634 1.63 -12.19 -7.18
C HIS A 634 1.72 -13.70 -7.24
N GLU A 635 2.95 -14.20 -7.20
CA GLU A 635 3.22 -15.62 -7.30
C GLU A 635 4.12 -16.07 -6.15
N ASP A 636 3.57 -16.95 -5.33
CA ASP A 636 4.20 -17.50 -4.15
C ASP A 636 4.52 -18.98 -4.38
N LEU A 637 5.80 -19.34 -4.30
CA LEU A 637 6.29 -20.68 -4.57
C LEU A 637 6.95 -21.29 -3.34
N ALA A 638 6.45 -22.44 -2.90
CA ALA A 638 7.02 -23.21 -1.81
C ALA A 638 7.86 -24.38 -2.32
N TYR A 639 8.97 -24.64 -1.65
CA TYR A 639 9.96 -25.65 -1.97
C TYR A 639 10.36 -26.42 -0.72
N ALA A 640 10.81 -27.66 -0.90
CA ALA A 640 11.43 -28.42 0.17
C ALA A 640 12.68 -27.69 0.71
N LEU A 641 13.02 -27.96 1.97
CA LEU A 641 14.26 -27.46 2.57
C LEU A 641 15.49 -27.96 1.77
N GLY A 642 16.53 -27.13 1.68
CA GLY A 642 17.75 -27.41 0.92
C GLY A 642 17.73 -26.97 -0.54
N VAL A 643 16.55 -26.64 -1.10
CA VAL A 643 16.44 -25.99 -2.42
C VAL A 643 17.03 -24.57 -2.39
N ASP A 644 17.79 -24.20 -3.42
CA ASP A 644 18.21 -22.82 -3.65
C ASP A 644 17.05 -21.96 -4.16
N THR A 645 16.28 -21.42 -3.21
CA THR A 645 15.12 -20.55 -3.47
C THR A 645 15.52 -19.22 -4.12
N HIS A 646 16.77 -18.76 -3.93
CA HIS A 646 17.26 -17.56 -4.57
C HIS A 646 17.48 -17.79 -6.07
N ALA A 647 18.16 -18.87 -6.45
CA ALA A 647 18.34 -19.25 -7.85
C ALA A 647 17.00 -19.51 -8.56
N ALA A 648 16.07 -20.22 -7.90
CA ALA A 648 14.72 -20.44 -8.43
C ALA A 648 13.95 -19.13 -8.65
N LYS A 649 14.04 -18.19 -7.70
CA LYS A 649 13.43 -16.85 -7.82
C LYS A 649 14.01 -16.05 -8.99
N LEU A 650 15.33 -16.05 -9.15
CA LEU A 650 15.98 -15.36 -10.27
C LEU A 650 15.59 -15.96 -11.62
N ALA A 651 15.45 -17.28 -11.71
CA ALA A 651 15.01 -17.94 -12.93
C ALA A 651 13.58 -17.56 -13.31
N LEU A 652 12.64 -17.55 -12.35
CA LEU A 652 11.28 -17.08 -12.59
C LEU A 652 11.26 -15.62 -13.05
N LYS A 653 12.02 -14.73 -12.39
CA LYS A 653 12.11 -13.33 -12.81
C LYS A 653 12.60 -13.19 -14.25
N LYS A 654 13.63 -13.96 -14.62
CA LYS A 654 14.17 -13.96 -15.98
C LYS A 654 13.14 -14.45 -17.01
N GLU A 655 12.41 -15.52 -16.71
CA GLU A 655 11.37 -16.05 -17.58
C GLU A 655 10.28 -15.02 -17.84
N VAL A 656 9.81 -14.34 -16.77
CA VAL A 656 8.80 -13.30 -16.84
C VAL A 656 9.23 -12.18 -17.79
N GLU A 657 10.44 -11.66 -17.66
CA GLU A 657 10.91 -10.54 -18.49
C GLU A 657 11.24 -10.94 -19.92
N LYS A 658 11.90 -12.09 -20.10
CA LYS A 658 12.49 -12.48 -21.37
C LYS A 658 11.48 -13.15 -22.29
N ASP A 659 10.75 -14.12 -21.76
CA ASP A 659 9.99 -15.08 -22.56
C ASP A 659 8.48 -14.81 -22.45
N CYS A 660 8.02 -14.21 -21.34
CA CYS A 660 6.61 -13.79 -21.17
C CYS A 660 6.33 -12.32 -21.50
N GLY A 661 7.37 -11.51 -21.78
CA GLY A 661 7.23 -10.07 -22.07
C GLY A 661 6.72 -9.22 -20.90
N GLY A 662 6.78 -9.76 -19.68
CA GLY A 662 6.33 -9.10 -18.47
C GLY A 662 7.28 -8.01 -17.97
N LYS A 663 6.86 -7.31 -16.92
CA LYS A 663 7.63 -6.27 -16.22
C LYS A 663 7.68 -6.55 -14.73
N LEU A 664 8.87 -6.36 -14.16
CA LEU A 664 9.18 -6.54 -12.74
C LEU A 664 9.78 -5.24 -12.17
N PRO A 665 9.37 -4.80 -10.97
CA PRO A 665 8.14 -5.15 -10.27
C PRO A 665 6.92 -4.41 -10.85
N ALA A 666 5.72 -4.87 -10.47
CA ALA A 666 4.47 -4.28 -10.95
C ALA A 666 3.98 -3.13 -10.06
N GLU A 667 4.04 -3.29 -8.74
CA GLU A 667 3.56 -2.28 -7.79
C GLU A 667 4.41 -2.07 -6.55
N HIS A 668 5.22 -3.03 -6.12
CA HIS A 668 5.96 -2.92 -4.86
C HIS A 668 7.17 -1.99 -4.87
N GLY A 669 7.57 -1.47 -6.04
CA GLY A 669 8.80 -0.69 -6.22
C GLY A 669 10.02 -1.59 -6.38
N HIS A 670 11.05 -1.12 -7.06
CA HIS A 670 12.27 -1.90 -7.31
C HIS A 670 13.04 -2.17 -6.02
N GLY A 671 13.15 -1.14 -5.17
CA GLY A 671 13.94 -1.22 -3.93
C GLY A 671 15.33 -1.79 -4.19
N THR A 672 15.78 -2.73 -3.38
CA THR A 672 17.04 -3.46 -3.58
C THR A 672 16.85 -4.85 -4.17
N GLU A 673 15.60 -5.25 -4.41
CA GLU A 673 15.26 -6.61 -4.82
C GLU A 673 15.24 -6.76 -6.36
N TYR A 674 15.00 -5.67 -7.09
CA TYR A 674 14.88 -5.67 -8.54
C TYR A 674 15.86 -4.67 -9.15
N SER A 675 16.39 -4.99 -10.33
CA SER A 675 17.14 -4.02 -11.13
C SER A 675 16.19 -3.24 -12.01
N ALA A 676 16.21 -1.91 -11.90
CA ALA A 676 15.37 -1.06 -12.72
C ALA A 676 15.88 -1.02 -14.17
N PRO A 677 15.01 -0.87 -15.18
CA PRO A 677 15.45 -0.66 -16.56
C PRO A 677 16.34 0.59 -16.70
N LYS A 678 17.19 0.60 -17.73
CA LYS A 678 18.17 1.70 -17.95
C LYS A 678 17.53 3.08 -18.02
N GLU A 679 16.33 3.21 -18.61
CA GLU A 679 15.64 4.49 -18.69
C GLU A 679 15.16 4.98 -17.32
N THR A 680 14.63 4.08 -16.48
CA THR A 680 14.28 4.37 -15.08
C THR A 680 15.52 4.77 -14.28
N GLN A 681 16.63 4.03 -14.44
CA GLN A 681 17.90 4.36 -13.81
C GLN A 681 18.42 5.75 -14.21
N LYS A 682 18.40 6.10 -15.52
CA LYS A 682 18.78 7.43 -16.01
C LYS A 682 17.89 8.53 -15.41
N ARG A 683 16.58 8.28 -15.36
CA ARG A 683 15.61 9.22 -14.77
C ARG A 683 15.92 9.47 -13.29
N TRP A 684 16.27 8.44 -12.53
CA TRP A 684 16.71 8.56 -11.13
C TRP A 684 18.05 9.28 -10.96
N MET A 685 19.03 9.00 -11.82
CA MET A 685 20.29 9.75 -11.83
C MET A 685 20.08 11.24 -12.13
N ASN A 686 19.06 11.61 -12.90
CA ASN A 686 18.69 13.01 -13.14
C ASN A 686 17.94 13.66 -11.95
N MET A 687 17.21 12.87 -11.16
CA MET A 687 16.56 13.35 -9.94
C MET A 687 17.59 13.66 -8.85
N ASP A 688 18.58 12.78 -8.71
CA ASP A 688 19.61 12.81 -7.67
C ASP A 688 20.99 12.55 -8.29
N PRO A 689 21.62 13.53 -8.95
CA PRO A 689 22.89 13.35 -9.66
C PRO A 689 24.08 13.05 -8.73
N LEU A 690 23.95 13.34 -7.45
CA LEU A 690 24.99 13.15 -6.44
C LEU A 690 24.86 11.78 -5.73
N ASN A 691 23.76 11.07 -5.98
CA ASN A 691 23.41 9.82 -5.29
C ASN A 691 23.36 10.00 -3.76
N ILE A 692 22.75 11.09 -3.30
CA ILE A 692 22.57 11.40 -1.87
C ILE A 692 21.24 10.83 -1.35
N MET A 693 20.22 10.80 -2.20
CA MET A 693 18.85 10.44 -1.87
C MET A 693 18.61 8.96 -2.18
N ASN A 694 18.39 8.15 -1.15
CA ASN A 694 18.15 6.71 -1.23
C ASN A 694 19.11 5.97 -2.21
N PRO A 695 20.42 5.97 -1.96
CA PRO A 695 21.39 5.33 -2.85
C PRO A 695 21.23 3.80 -2.92
N GLY A 696 21.65 3.19 -4.04
CA GLY A 696 21.64 1.73 -4.21
C GLY A 696 20.30 1.10 -4.65
N ILE A 697 19.25 1.89 -4.84
CA ILE A 697 17.96 1.38 -5.33
C ILE A 697 18.00 1.01 -6.82
N GLY A 698 17.19 0.01 -7.20
CA GLY A 698 17.00 -0.48 -8.56
C GLY A 698 18.28 -0.90 -9.28
N GLY A 699 19.28 -1.41 -8.54
CA GLY A 699 20.56 -1.84 -9.10
C GLY A 699 21.50 -0.70 -9.48
N LEU A 700 21.23 0.55 -9.06
CA LEU A 700 22.19 1.64 -9.15
C LEU A 700 23.34 1.42 -8.15
N SER A 701 24.50 2.01 -8.43
CA SER A 701 25.59 2.11 -7.44
C SER A 701 25.08 2.78 -6.17
N SER A 702 25.55 2.33 -5.00
CA SER A 702 25.30 3.00 -3.73
C SER A 702 26.29 4.15 -3.46
N LYS A 703 27.40 4.24 -4.19
CA LYS A 703 28.45 5.23 -3.96
C LYS A 703 28.07 6.63 -4.44
N TYR A 704 28.73 7.64 -3.87
CA TYR A 704 28.63 9.02 -4.30
C TYR A 704 28.84 9.17 -5.82
N LYS A 705 27.99 10.00 -6.45
CA LYS A 705 27.98 10.27 -7.91
C LYS A 705 27.93 9.00 -8.78
N TYR A 706 27.32 7.92 -8.29
CA TYR A 706 27.18 6.66 -9.01
C TYR A 706 28.51 6.05 -9.50
N SER A 707 29.63 6.36 -8.83
CA SER A 707 30.94 5.85 -9.22
C SER A 707 30.96 4.31 -9.32
N SER A 708 31.58 3.79 -10.38
CA SER A 708 31.91 2.38 -10.53
C SER A 708 33.16 2.06 -9.71
N LYS A 709 33.17 0.89 -9.07
CA LYS A 709 34.16 0.38 -8.12
C LYS A 709 35.49 1.10 -8.01
#